data_AF-A0A818WWL2-F1
#
_entry.id   AF-A0A818WWL2-F1
#
_cell.length_a   1.000
_cell.length_b   1.000
_cell.length_c   1.000
_cell.angle_alpha   90.00
_cell.angle_beta   90.00
_cell.angle_gamma   90.00
#
_symmetry.space_group_name_H-M   'P 1'
#
loop_
_entity.id
_entity.type
_entity.pdbx_description
1 polymer ?
#
loop_
_entity_poly.entity_id
_entity_poly.type
_entity_poly.pdbx_seq_one_letter_code
_entity_poly.pdbx_strand_id
1 'polypeptide(L)'
;MSNQSISSYNIQSERGNIEDKVDDEYDKLEQNYRQLTPTNQHIERNILLLGSTKSGKTTLVEVLADPRYRPPYQRLGLSQNQLATKKKIKCSTSTHFTLTIVEIPGNMLDKEQDLAKINETCIELGVTQFHYICVCTSFENGISDKDIKLFERLIKHFGEASIKPYLSLIVTRCESKDEESRANMKKELNRDFHFSRLMQWFNRRVHFIGALDPIDWDQGYEEVILDQFQTIYNDRQNFLQFIEHDCNIEPFTIESQMKNSSVISSSENTFSVLSIEIKSEKCERYPTFHVDESYNITIEDVYGKIQANTIWGALHGLTTFSQLHFVTDGNQLVINAPITIEDEPRFPYRGILLDTSRNFLRTSVIKKHLDMMAYNKFNVLHWRIVGDQSWPLISKQYPTLTEKGAFSLDHVYTPGDVQDTIEYARLRGIRIIPELNAPGHIGALGRAFPDFLINCYNESTRQIIDPTKTEIYSFIEIILKEIKQTFENEFYIHLGMDEVYSACCTSNLNLEKFMNKNKMSKYTDLMRYYTSKILDIAQNIGAKSMVWQDVWNDDVKLPLEVVIEIWKDDSWSTYLSKAINEGYNVVLAAPFNLSMMSYRKYDKLDSVMNAEFSKWYNIDLFANFIGDETARKRLIGGEATLCGEFVDDFNSLSRFWPRALVVAEKLWSLPDVNNMYDVTERTPSPITNESKYIIFEYGQVEKCFEIYQNVCYESLLQSVKTAYGLPANELIVLFRPDTNRYIVPSTAQDLLIDTDSSIPKYQLITRNETSADKDGWFKWFKTSYIVKFLLYLNFLNLFKPSLNQYKFARI
;
A
#
# COMPACT_ATOMS: atom_id res chain seq x y z
N MET A 1 -23.90 6.16 -58.24
CA MET A 1 -25.07 5.45 -57.67
C MET A 1 -24.54 4.14 -57.11
N SER A 2 -24.53 3.84 -55.81
CA SER A 2 -25.15 4.47 -54.63
C SER A 2 -24.38 4.02 -53.39
N ASN A 3 -24.17 4.97 -52.48
CA ASN A 3 -23.84 4.74 -51.08
C ASN A 3 -24.77 3.69 -50.45
N GLN A 4 -24.21 2.72 -49.73
CA GLN A 4 -24.82 2.25 -48.49
C GLN A 4 -23.75 2.32 -47.41
N SER A 5 -23.68 3.52 -46.83
CA SER A 5 -23.29 3.74 -45.45
C SER A 5 -24.09 2.80 -44.56
N ILE A 6 -23.41 1.88 -43.88
CA ILE A 6 -23.95 1.31 -42.64
C ILE A 6 -23.94 2.47 -41.65
N SER A 7 -25.09 3.13 -41.54
CA SER A 7 -25.37 4.08 -40.48
C SER A 7 -25.16 3.38 -39.15
N SER A 8 -24.16 3.82 -38.40
CA SER A 8 -24.18 3.77 -36.94
C SER A 8 -25.39 4.59 -36.47
N TYR A 9 -26.58 4.00 -36.54
CA TYR A 9 -27.78 4.54 -35.91
C TYR A 9 -27.50 4.59 -34.41
N ASN A 10 -27.13 5.78 -33.91
CA ASN A 10 -27.46 6.38 -32.62
C ASN A 10 -27.64 5.52 -31.34
N ILE A 11 -26.95 4.37 -31.20
CA ILE A 11 -26.93 3.57 -29.95
C ILE A 11 -26.45 4.41 -28.75
N GLN A 12 -25.56 5.38 -28.96
CA GLN A 12 -25.13 6.28 -27.88
C GLN A 12 -26.22 7.26 -27.42
N SER A 13 -27.13 7.68 -28.31
CA SER A 13 -28.24 8.58 -27.93
C SER A 13 -29.40 7.86 -27.24
N GLU A 14 -29.62 6.58 -27.56
CA GLU A 14 -30.62 5.75 -26.88
C GLU A 14 -30.13 5.30 -25.49
N ARG A 15 -28.82 5.02 -25.32
CA ARG A 15 -28.23 4.68 -24.01
C ARG A 15 -28.34 5.82 -22.99
N GLY A 16 -28.10 7.07 -23.40
CA GLY A 16 -28.29 8.23 -22.52
C GLY A 16 -29.75 8.41 -22.09
N ASN A 17 -30.69 8.14 -23.00
CA ASN A 17 -32.12 8.27 -22.73
C ASN A 17 -32.66 7.17 -21.78
N ILE A 18 -32.11 5.96 -21.81
CA ILE A 18 -32.49 4.88 -20.87
C ILE A 18 -31.93 5.14 -19.47
N GLU A 19 -30.69 5.65 -19.36
CA GLU A 19 -30.06 5.99 -18.09
C GLU A 19 -30.85 7.10 -17.36
N ASP A 20 -31.21 8.17 -18.07
CA ASP A 20 -32.04 9.25 -17.54
C ASP A 20 -33.40 8.74 -17.04
N LYS A 21 -34.04 7.81 -17.75
CA LYS A 21 -35.34 7.22 -17.36
C LYS A 21 -35.26 6.31 -16.14
N VAL A 22 -34.19 5.53 -16.01
CA VAL A 22 -33.97 4.67 -14.84
C VAL A 22 -33.69 5.53 -13.60
N ASP A 23 -32.95 6.63 -13.76
CA ASP A 23 -32.71 7.60 -12.70
C ASP A 23 -34.01 8.33 -12.29
N ASP A 24 -34.82 8.76 -13.27
CA ASP A 24 -36.14 9.36 -13.01
C ASP A 24 -37.07 8.39 -12.26
N GLU A 25 -37.09 7.11 -12.63
CA GLU A 25 -37.94 6.11 -11.98
C GLU A 25 -37.42 5.75 -10.58
N TYR A 26 -36.10 5.68 -10.40
CA TYR A 26 -35.47 5.53 -9.08
C TYR A 26 -35.90 6.64 -8.14
N ASP A 27 -35.79 7.91 -8.58
CA ASP A 27 -36.14 9.06 -7.77
C ASP A 27 -37.62 9.06 -7.37
N LYS A 28 -38.53 8.65 -8.27
CA LYS A 28 -39.97 8.50 -7.95
C LYS A 28 -40.22 7.42 -6.90
N LEU A 29 -39.64 6.23 -7.09
CA LEU A 29 -39.84 5.10 -6.18
C LEU A 29 -39.28 5.39 -4.79
N GLU A 30 -38.12 6.05 -4.72
CA GLU A 30 -37.48 6.43 -3.46
C GLU A 30 -38.27 7.51 -2.72
N GLN A 31 -38.82 8.50 -3.42
CA GLN A 31 -39.72 9.49 -2.80
C GLN A 31 -40.95 8.84 -2.15
N ASN A 32 -41.56 7.86 -2.83
CA ASN A 32 -42.68 7.11 -2.28
C ASN A 32 -42.27 6.30 -1.05
N TYR A 33 -41.10 5.65 -1.07
CA TYR A 33 -40.60 4.86 0.05
C TYR A 33 -40.33 5.70 1.30
N ARG A 34 -39.70 6.88 1.14
CA ARG A 34 -39.42 7.82 2.25
C ARG A 34 -40.67 8.33 2.96
N GLN A 35 -41.81 8.40 2.27
CA GLN A 35 -43.08 8.78 2.89
C GLN A 35 -43.68 7.67 3.76
N LEU A 36 -43.28 6.42 3.56
CA LEU A 36 -43.85 5.24 4.22
C LEU A 36 -43.10 4.82 5.50
N THR A 37 -41.86 5.28 5.72
CA THR A 37 -40.99 4.84 6.82
C THR A 37 -40.59 5.99 7.78
N PRO A 38 -41.38 6.29 8.83
CA PRO A 38 -41.05 7.31 9.81
C PRO A 38 -40.27 6.69 10.99
N THR A 39 -38.97 6.45 10.83
CA THR A 39 -38.11 5.95 11.92
C THR A 39 -36.85 6.83 12.07
N ASN A 40 -36.68 7.44 13.25
CA ASN A 40 -35.54 8.32 13.60
C ASN A 40 -34.33 7.54 14.18
N GLN A 41 -34.33 6.21 14.13
CA GLN A 41 -33.31 5.38 14.80
C GLN A 41 -32.36 4.76 13.77
N HIS A 42 -31.05 4.93 13.98
CA HIS A 42 -30.02 4.30 13.16
C HIS A 42 -29.88 2.81 13.52
N ILE A 43 -29.92 1.95 12.52
CA ILE A 43 -29.90 0.48 12.62
C ILE A 43 -28.61 -0.04 11.97
N GLU A 44 -27.78 -0.73 12.77
CA GLU A 44 -26.60 -1.44 12.30
C GLU A 44 -26.82 -2.96 12.38
N ARG A 45 -26.46 -3.67 11.30
CA ARG A 45 -26.65 -5.12 11.18
C ARG A 45 -25.44 -5.77 10.51
N ASN A 46 -25.07 -6.94 11.02
CA ASN A 46 -23.98 -7.76 10.50
C ASN A 46 -24.55 -9.02 9.84
N ILE A 47 -24.16 -9.28 8.60
CA ILE A 47 -24.66 -10.39 7.78
C ILE A 47 -23.47 -11.25 7.34
N LEU A 48 -23.53 -12.55 7.63
CA LEU A 48 -22.60 -13.53 7.07
C LEU A 48 -23.17 -14.07 5.77
N LEU A 49 -22.42 -13.95 4.69
CA LEU A 49 -22.84 -14.35 3.34
C LEU A 49 -22.05 -15.56 2.86
N LEU A 50 -22.75 -16.67 2.63
CA LEU A 50 -22.18 -17.96 2.24
C LEU A 50 -22.74 -18.39 0.87
N GLY A 51 -22.03 -19.29 0.17
CA GLY A 51 -22.55 -19.89 -1.06
C GLY A 51 -21.42 -20.34 -1.99
N SER A 52 -21.69 -21.37 -2.80
CA SER A 52 -20.67 -21.96 -3.69
C SER A 52 -20.24 -21.04 -4.85
N THR A 53 -21.13 -20.15 -5.32
CA THR A 53 -20.87 -19.28 -6.48
C THR A 53 -20.62 -17.83 -6.06
N LYS A 54 -19.66 -17.16 -6.69
CA LYS A 54 -19.30 -15.75 -6.42
C LYS A 54 -20.28 -14.77 -7.05
N SER A 55 -20.76 -15.07 -8.27
CA SER A 55 -21.63 -14.19 -9.05
C SER A 55 -22.90 -13.80 -8.30
N GLY A 56 -23.57 -14.74 -7.64
CA GLY A 56 -24.77 -14.46 -6.85
C GLY A 56 -24.48 -13.56 -5.64
N LYS A 57 -23.39 -13.83 -4.91
CA LYS A 57 -22.99 -13.03 -3.74
C LYS A 57 -22.64 -11.59 -4.11
N THR A 58 -21.87 -11.40 -5.19
CA THR A 58 -21.56 -10.06 -5.71
C THR A 58 -22.83 -9.33 -6.15
N THR A 59 -23.74 -10.00 -6.86
CA THR A 59 -25.01 -9.40 -7.31
C THR A 59 -25.81 -8.86 -6.13
N LEU A 60 -25.97 -9.65 -5.07
CA LEU A 60 -26.65 -9.20 -3.84
C LEU A 60 -26.00 -7.94 -3.26
N VAL A 61 -24.69 -7.99 -3.04
CA VAL A 61 -23.94 -6.91 -2.38
C VAL A 61 -24.08 -5.60 -3.16
N GLU A 62 -23.89 -5.64 -4.47
CA GLU A 62 -23.91 -4.43 -5.30
C GLU A 62 -25.34 -3.87 -5.46
N VAL A 63 -26.35 -4.74 -5.56
CA VAL A 63 -27.76 -4.32 -5.66
C VAL A 63 -28.28 -3.69 -4.36
N LEU A 64 -27.85 -4.18 -3.19
CA LEU A 64 -28.19 -3.56 -1.92
C LEU A 64 -27.63 -2.12 -1.83
N ALA A 65 -26.45 -1.90 -2.39
CA ALA A 65 -25.83 -0.58 -2.48
C ALA A 65 -26.55 0.32 -3.50
N ASP A 66 -26.81 -0.20 -4.70
CA ASP A 66 -27.46 0.51 -5.80
C ASP A 66 -28.31 -0.46 -6.66
N PRO A 67 -29.66 -0.30 -6.71
CA PRO A 67 -30.52 -1.15 -7.51
C PRO A 67 -30.29 -1.01 -9.03
N ARG A 68 -29.52 -0.01 -9.48
CA ARG A 68 -29.13 0.20 -10.89
C ARG A 68 -27.90 -0.63 -11.28
N TYR A 69 -27.40 -1.49 -10.40
CA TYR A 69 -26.23 -2.31 -10.66
C TYR A 69 -26.37 -3.18 -11.92
N ARG A 70 -25.33 -3.14 -12.75
CA ARG A 70 -25.19 -3.92 -13.99
C ARG A 70 -23.94 -4.81 -13.88
N PRO A 71 -24.06 -6.14 -13.94
CA PRO A 71 -22.91 -7.02 -13.91
C PRO A 71 -22.09 -6.92 -15.22
N PRO A 72 -20.76 -7.07 -15.21
CA PRO A 72 -19.97 -7.03 -16.44
C PRO A 72 -20.23 -8.26 -17.34
N TYR A 73 -20.10 -8.09 -18.67
CA TYR A 73 -20.34 -9.12 -19.71
C TYR A 73 -19.54 -10.41 -19.60
N GLN A 74 -18.45 -10.41 -18.85
CA GLN A 74 -17.74 -11.65 -18.57
C GLN A 74 -18.54 -12.47 -17.58
N ARG A 75 -19.06 -13.62 -18.03
CA ARG A 75 -19.33 -14.75 -17.14
C ARG A 75 -18.02 -15.04 -16.43
N LEU A 76 -17.86 -14.49 -15.22
CA LEU A 76 -16.72 -14.69 -14.35
C LEU A 76 -16.50 -16.20 -14.25
N GLY A 77 -15.49 -16.68 -14.96
CA GLY A 77 -14.87 -17.96 -14.65
C GLY A 77 -14.52 -17.94 -13.17
N LEU A 78 -14.73 -19.08 -12.51
CA LEU A 78 -14.40 -19.30 -11.11
C LEU A 78 -12.94 -18.89 -10.87
N SER A 79 -12.69 -17.65 -10.42
CA SER A 79 -11.39 -17.24 -9.90
C SER A 79 -11.22 -18.00 -8.60
N GLN A 80 -10.45 -19.09 -8.63
CA GLN A 80 -10.41 -20.09 -7.57
C GLN A 80 -9.66 -19.66 -6.29
N ASN A 81 -9.07 -18.47 -6.22
CA ASN A 81 -8.30 -18.04 -5.05
C ASN A 81 -8.61 -16.58 -4.68
N GLN A 82 -9.62 -16.37 -3.84
CA GLN A 82 -9.81 -15.09 -3.15
C GLN A 82 -10.10 -15.32 -1.67
N LEU A 83 -9.56 -14.42 -0.84
CA LEU A 83 -9.80 -14.33 0.60
C LEU A 83 -11.21 -13.79 0.86
N ALA A 84 -11.77 -14.06 2.04
CA ALA A 84 -13.05 -13.48 2.42
C ALA A 84 -12.98 -11.96 2.46
N THR A 85 -14.11 -11.30 2.21
CA THR A 85 -14.16 -9.83 2.15
C THR A 85 -15.21 -9.27 3.09
N LYS A 86 -14.87 -8.18 3.77
CA LYS A 86 -15.81 -7.38 4.55
C LYS A 86 -16.18 -6.14 3.77
N LYS A 87 -17.47 -5.96 3.51
CA LYS A 87 -18.02 -4.77 2.85
C LYS A 87 -19.00 -4.08 3.78
N LYS A 88 -18.81 -2.78 4.01
CA LYS A 88 -19.75 -1.94 4.74
C LYS A 88 -20.61 -1.19 3.73
N ILE A 89 -21.88 -1.56 3.65
CA ILE A 89 -22.85 -0.96 2.73
C ILE A 89 -23.66 0.07 3.51
N LYS A 90 -23.50 1.34 3.13
CA LYS A 90 -24.47 2.38 3.47
C LYS A 90 -25.52 2.36 2.37
N CYS A 91 -26.73 1.93 2.70
CA CYS A 91 -27.82 1.94 1.74
C CYS A 91 -28.11 3.41 1.38
N SER A 92 -27.92 3.73 0.10
CA SER A 92 -27.34 5.00 -0.35
C SER A 92 -28.03 6.30 0.07
N THR A 93 -29.26 6.32 0.60
CA THR A 93 -29.88 7.60 0.99
C THR A 93 -30.86 7.59 2.17
N SER A 94 -30.96 6.50 2.95
CA SER A 94 -31.61 6.56 4.27
C SER A 94 -30.52 6.60 5.34
N THR A 95 -30.42 7.71 6.08
CA THR A 95 -29.45 7.95 7.17
C THR A 95 -29.56 6.97 8.36
N HIS A 96 -30.33 5.90 8.20
CA HIS A 96 -30.82 5.04 9.26
C HIS A 96 -30.34 3.59 9.13
N PHE A 97 -29.58 3.19 8.09
CA PHE A 97 -29.13 1.79 7.94
C PHE A 97 -27.66 1.63 7.56
N THR A 98 -26.98 0.75 8.30
CA THR A 98 -25.62 0.31 8.05
C THR A 98 -25.55 -1.22 8.03
N LEU A 99 -25.18 -1.81 6.90
CA LEU A 99 -24.98 -3.25 6.78
C LEU A 99 -23.49 -3.57 6.69
N THR A 100 -23.01 -4.45 7.56
CA THR A 100 -21.69 -5.06 7.44
C THR A 100 -21.87 -6.47 6.88
N ILE A 101 -21.45 -6.69 5.65
CA ILE A 101 -21.52 -8.01 4.98
C ILE A 101 -20.14 -8.64 4.98
N VAL A 102 -20.05 -9.87 5.48
CA VAL A 102 -18.86 -10.71 5.41
C VAL A 102 -19.10 -11.81 4.38
N GLU A 103 -18.40 -11.76 3.25
CA GLU A 103 -18.53 -12.74 2.17
C GLU A 103 -17.47 -13.84 2.31
N ILE A 104 -17.91 -15.09 2.48
CA ILE A 104 -17.03 -16.26 2.51
C ILE A 104 -16.97 -16.93 1.12
N PRO A 105 -15.76 -17.21 0.60
CA PRO A 105 -15.56 -17.92 -0.66
C PRO A 105 -16.14 -19.33 -0.65
N GLY A 106 -16.74 -19.76 -1.77
CA GLY A 106 -17.43 -21.06 -1.86
C GLY A 106 -16.51 -22.29 -1.80
N ASN A 107 -15.23 -22.13 -2.15
CA ASN A 107 -14.19 -23.17 -2.11
C ASN A 107 -13.62 -23.39 -0.70
N MET A 108 -13.71 -22.40 0.19
CA MET A 108 -13.35 -22.51 1.61
C MET A 108 -14.36 -23.34 2.41
N LEU A 109 -15.25 -24.08 1.76
CA LEU A 109 -16.36 -24.78 2.41
C LEU A 109 -16.39 -26.28 2.07
N ASP A 110 -15.37 -26.76 1.36
CA ASP A 110 -15.29 -28.12 0.84
C ASP A 110 -14.87 -29.14 1.93
N LYS A 111 -14.21 -28.74 3.03
CA LYS A 111 -13.81 -29.63 4.15
C LYS A 111 -14.39 -29.18 5.51
N GLU A 112 -14.61 -30.14 6.41
CA GLU A 112 -15.18 -29.88 7.76
C GLU A 112 -14.26 -28.98 8.63
N GLN A 113 -12.94 -29.05 8.38
CA GLN A 113 -11.93 -28.17 9.00
C GLN A 113 -12.05 -26.70 8.57
N ASP A 114 -12.73 -26.40 7.46
CA ASP A 114 -12.83 -25.03 6.96
C ASP A 114 -13.94 -24.21 7.63
N LEU A 115 -14.85 -24.84 8.40
CA LEU A 115 -15.86 -24.11 9.20
C LEU A 115 -15.22 -23.35 10.37
N ALA A 116 -14.14 -23.89 10.95
CA ALA A 116 -13.36 -23.18 11.96
C ALA A 116 -12.71 -21.92 11.36
N LYS A 117 -12.28 -21.99 10.10
CA LYS A 117 -11.75 -20.83 9.37
C LYS A 117 -12.79 -19.75 9.15
N ILE A 118 -14.08 -20.07 9.00
CA ILE A 118 -15.13 -19.03 8.92
C ILE A 118 -15.11 -18.16 10.17
N ASN A 119 -15.01 -18.76 11.35
CA ASN A 119 -14.96 -18.03 12.61
C ASN A 119 -13.69 -17.17 12.70
N GLU A 120 -12.52 -17.76 12.41
CA GLU A 120 -11.23 -17.05 12.38
C GLU A 120 -11.26 -15.88 11.40
N THR A 121 -11.73 -16.12 10.17
CA THR A 121 -11.86 -15.10 9.12
C THR A 121 -12.85 -14.00 9.49
N CYS A 122 -13.97 -14.31 10.16
CA CYS A 122 -14.89 -13.29 10.65
C CYS A 122 -14.25 -12.43 11.75
N ILE A 123 -13.46 -13.05 12.63
CA ILE A 123 -12.70 -12.37 13.69
C ILE A 123 -11.60 -11.48 13.10
N GLU A 124 -10.84 -11.98 12.11
CA GLU A 124 -9.82 -11.20 11.37
C GLU A 124 -10.42 -9.97 10.69
N LEU A 125 -11.64 -10.12 10.15
CA LEU A 125 -12.40 -9.02 9.57
C LEU A 125 -13.05 -8.11 10.63
N GLY A 126 -12.87 -8.38 11.93
CA GLY A 126 -13.41 -7.60 13.04
C GLY A 126 -14.93 -7.64 13.11
N VAL A 127 -15.53 -8.82 12.90
CA VAL A 127 -16.98 -9.08 13.03
C VAL A 127 -17.20 -10.35 13.85
N THR A 128 -17.54 -10.19 15.14
CA THR A 128 -17.73 -11.31 16.09
C THR A 128 -19.19 -11.69 16.33
N GLN A 129 -20.11 -10.89 15.78
CA GLN A 129 -21.55 -10.95 16.02
C GLN A 129 -22.32 -10.83 14.72
N PHE A 130 -23.28 -11.74 14.50
CA PHE A 130 -24.10 -11.77 13.29
C PHE A 130 -25.59 -11.74 13.62
N HIS A 131 -26.35 -10.94 12.87
CA HIS A 131 -27.80 -10.87 12.98
C HIS A 131 -28.46 -11.81 11.96
N TYR A 132 -27.80 -12.06 10.83
CA TYR A 132 -28.28 -12.96 9.78
C TYR A 132 -27.14 -13.75 9.16
N ILE A 133 -27.42 -14.99 8.80
CA ILE A 133 -26.54 -15.88 8.04
C ILE A 133 -27.29 -16.25 6.76
N CYS A 134 -26.88 -15.62 5.67
CA CYS A 134 -27.53 -15.73 4.37
C CYS A 134 -26.73 -16.68 3.47
N VAL A 135 -27.42 -17.63 2.85
CA VAL A 135 -26.81 -18.50 1.85
C VAL A 135 -27.34 -18.14 0.47
N CYS A 136 -26.44 -17.86 -0.46
CA CYS A 136 -26.73 -17.44 -1.81
C CYS A 136 -26.65 -18.61 -2.80
N THR A 137 -27.68 -18.72 -3.63
CA THR A 137 -27.68 -19.51 -4.85
C THR A 137 -28.16 -18.66 -6.02
N SER A 138 -27.92 -19.11 -7.26
CA SER A 138 -28.44 -18.47 -8.48
C SER A 138 -29.50 -19.36 -9.11
N PHE A 139 -30.58 -18.75 -9.59
CA PHE A 139 -31.69 -19.43 -10.25
C PHE A 139 -31.23 -20.38 -11.35
N GLU A 140 -30.36 -19.91 -12.25
CA GLU A 140 -29.88 -20.69 -13.40
C GLU A 140 -29.10 -21.97 -13.02
N ASN A 141 -28.40 -21.95 -11.88
CA ASN A 141 -27.59 -23.10 -11.43
C ASN A 141 -28.33 -24.00 -10.44
N GLY A 142 -29.49 -23.57 -9.92
CA GLY A 142 -30.21 -24.27 -8.86
C GLY A 142 -29.39 -24.41 -7.56
N ILE A 143 -29.94 -25.13 -6.59
CA ILE A 143 -29.19 -25.51 -5.38
C ILE A 143 -28.45 -26.81 -5.67
N SER A 144 -27.12 -26.77 -5.64
CA SER A 144 -26.30 -27.96 -5.91
C SER A 144 -26.17 -28.86 -4.68
N ASP A 145 -25.78 -30.13 -4.87
CA ASP A 145 -25.44 -31.05 -3.77
C ASP A 145 -24.33 -30.49 -2.85
N LYS A 146 -23.45 -29.63 -3.38
CA LYS A 146 -22.42 -28.95 -2.59
C LYS A 146 -23.03 -27.93 -1.63
N ASP A 147 -24.03 -27.17 -2.09
CA ASP A 147 -24.75 -26.22 -1.27
C ASP A 147 -25.55 -26.95 -0.18
N ILE A 148 -26.19 -28.08 -0.51
CA ILE A 148 -26.89 -28.95 0.46
C ILE A 148 -25.93 -29.44 1.55
N LYS A 149 -24.76 -29.97 1.17
CA LYS A 149 -23.74 -30.42 2.13
C LYS A 149 -23.18 -29.29 2.99
N LEU A 150 -23.07 -28.08 2.44
CA LEU A 150 -22.69 -26.89 3.20
C LEU A 150 -23.74 -26.58 4.29
N PHE A 151 -25.02 -26.61 3.97
CA PHE A 151 -26.09 -26.40 4.96
C PHE A 151 -26.01 -27.41 6.10
N GLU A 152 -25.91 -28.70 5.76
CA GLU A 152 -25.82 -29.77 6.76
C GLU A 152 -24.61 -29.60 7.68
N ARG A 153 -23.48 -29.18 7.13
CA ARG A 153 -22.23 -28.94 7.87
C ARG A 153 -22.32 -27.75 8.81
N LEU A 154 -22.85 -26.61 8.36
CA LEU A 154 -23.06 -25.43 9.21
C LEU A 154 -23.98 -25.75 10.39
N ILE A 155 -25.06 -26.48 10.12
CA ILE A 155 -26.03 -26.89 11.13
C ILE A 155 -25.42 -27.86 12.13
N LYS A 156 -24.62 -28.81 11.65
CA LYS A 156 -23.89 -29.73 12.53
C LYS A 156 -22.87 -28.98 13.41
N HIS A 157 -22.20 -27.98 12.85
CA HIS A 157 -21.14 -27.24 13.56
C HIS A 157 -21.69 -26.29 14.63
N PHE A 158 -22.70 -25.48 14.30
CA PHE A 158 -23.29 -24.52 15.24
C PHE A 158 -24.45 -25.08 16.07
N GLY A 159 -24.96 -26.26 15.70
CA GLY A 159 -26.17 -26.85 16.26
C GLY A 159 -27.44 -26.24 15.67
N GLU A 160 -28.38 -27.08 15.23
CA GLU A 160 -29.61 -26.66 14.56
C GLU A 160 -30.40 -25.62 15.35
N ALA A 161 -30.61 -25.83 16.66
CA ALA A 161 -31.37 -24.91 17.49
C ALA A 161 -30.69 -23.53 17.64
N SER A 162 -29.35 -23.48 17.60
CA SER A 162 -28.58 -22.25 17.80
C SER A 162 -28.59 -21.35 16.57
N ILE A 163 -28.49 -21.94 15.37
CA ILE A 163 -28.29 -21.17 14.13
C ILE A 163 -29.59 -20.93 13.35
N LYS A 164 -30.61 -21.77 13.53
CA LYS A 164 -31.89 -21.70 12.82
C LYS A 164 -32.58 -20.33 12.87
N PRO A 165 -32.58 -19.56 13.97
CA PRO A 165 -33.18 -18.23 14.02
C PRO A 165 -32.49 -17.19 13.11
N TYR A 166 -31.27 -17.47 12.67
CA TYR A 166 -30.42 -16.53 11.92
C TYR A 166 -30.31 -16.88 10.43
N LEU A 167 -30.75 -18.08 10.01
CA LEU A 167 -30.58 -18.57 8.64
C LEU A 167 -31.60 -17.98 7.66
N SER A 168 -31.13 -17.55 6.49
CA SER A 168 -31.95 -17.12 5.35
C SER A 168 -31.38 -17.62 4.02
N LEU A 169 -32.25 -17.86 3.03
CA LEU A 169 -31.86 -18.27 1.68
C LEU A 169 -32.06 -17.10 0.71
N ILE A 170 -31.05 -16.80 -0.10
CA ILE A 170 -31.09 -15.77 -1.14
C ILE A 170 -30.93 -16.44 -2.50
N VAL A 171 -31.91 -16.23 -3.38
CA VAL A 171 -31.89 -16.73 -4.76
C VAL A 171 -31.66 -15.55 -5.70
N THR A 172 -30.58 -15.62 -6.47
CA THR A 172 -30.12 -14.53 -7.35
C THR A 172 -30.40 -14.82 -8.83
N ARG A 173 -30.25 -13.83 -9.72
CA ARG A 173 -30.59 -13.93 -11.16
C ARG A 173 -32.08 -14.15 -11.41
N CYS A 174 -32.91 -13.33 -10.76
CA CYS A 174 -34.37 -13.42 -10.82
C CYS A 174 -35.03 -12.21 -11.50
N GLU A 175 -34.25 -11.34 -12.13
CA GLU A 175 -34.67 -10.10 -12.80
C GLU A 175 -35.79 -10.31 -13.83
N SER A 176 -35.82 -11.45 -14.52
CA SER A 176 -36.85 -11.80 -15.52
C SER A 176 -38.06 -12.56 -14.94
N LYS A 177 -38.17 -12.69 -13.62
CA LYS A 177 -39.23 -13.45 -12.95
C LYS A 177 -40.19 -12.53 -12.22
N ASP A 178 -41.46 -12.58 -12.60
CA ASP A 178 -42.54 -11.90 -11.90
C ASP A 178 -42.84 -12.53 -10.52
N GLU A 179 -43.68 -11.86 -9.74
CA GLU A 179 -44.07 -12.31 -8.39
C GLU A 179 -44.77 -13.67 -8.40
N GLU A 180 -45.60 -13.96 -9.42
CA GLU A 180 -46.34 -15.22 -9.52
C GLU A 180 -45.39 -16.40 -9.75
N SER A 181 -44.43 -16.26 -10.68
CA SER A 181 -43.40 -17.25 -10.95
C SER A 181 -42.58 -17.55 -9.71
N ARG A 182 -42.21 -16.52 -8.95
CA ARG A 182 -41.45 -16.66 -7.69
C ARG A 182 -42.28 -17.29 -6.57
N ALA A 183 -43.57 -16.98 -6.48
CA ALA A 183 -44.48 -17.60 -5.53
C ALA A 183 -44.69 -19.09 -5.83
N ASN A 184 -44.78 -19.46 -7.12
CA ASN A 184 -44.86 -20.85 -7.55
C ASN A 184 -43.56 -21.59 -7.25
N MET A 185 -42.40 -20.97 -7.48
CA MET A 185 -41.10 -21.54 -7.11
C MET A 185 -40.98 -21.79 -5.60
N LYS A 186 -41.43 -20.83 -4.75
CA LYS A 186 -41.50 -21.04 -3.29
C LYS A 186 -42.38 -22.25 -2.93
N LYS A 187 -43.47 -22.49 -3.66
CA LYS A 187 -44.32 -23.68 -3.44
C LYS A 187 -43.65 -24.96 -3.90
N GLU A 188 -42.92 -24.95 -5.01
CA GLU A 188 -42.19 -26.11 -5.54
C GLU A 188 -41.02 -26.52 -4.64
N LEU A 189 -40.22 -25.57 -4.16
CA LEU A 189 -39.15 -25.82 -3.18
C LEU A 189 -39.66 -26.46 -1.89
N ASN A 190 -40.90 -26.16 -1.49
CA ASN A 190 -41.53 -26.77 -0.32
C ASN A 190 -42.10 -28.17 -0.59
N ARG A 191 -42.30 -28.57 -1.85
CA ARG A 191 -42.87 -29.87 -2.24
C ARG A 191 -41.80 -30.93 -2.49
N ASP A 192 -40.60 -30.53 -2.89
CA ASP A 192 -39.49 -31.45 -3.08
C ASP A 192 -39.05 -32.07 -1.75
N PHE A 193 -38.87 -33.39 -1.70
CA PHE A 193 -38.57 -34.12 -0.46
C PHE A 193 -37.22 -33.71 0.16
N HIS A 194 -36.19 -33.49 -0.67
CA HIS A 194 -34.86 -33.08 -0.20
C HIS A 194 -34.86 -31.61 0.24
N PHE A 195 -35.57 -30.74 -0.48
CA PHE A 195 -35.62 -29.31 -0.15
C PHE A 195 -36.61 -28.96 0.96
N SER A 196 -37.69 -29.72 1.14
CA SER A 196 -38.68 -29.46 2.19
C SER A 196 -38.08 -29.52 3.61
N ARG A 197 -37.07 -30.39 3.82
CA ARG A 197 -36.31 -30.45 5.08
C ARG A 197 -35.40 -29.23 5.27
N LEU A 198 -34.73 -28.78 4.20
CA LEU A 198 -33.91 -27.56 4.20
C LEU A 198 -34.78 -26.32 4.46
N MET A 199 -35.97 -26.26 3.86
CA MET A 199 -36.92 -25.14 3.98
C MET A 199 -37.49 -24.98 5.39
N GLN A 200 -37.52 -26.05 6.20
CA GLN A 200 -37.85 -25.97 7.62
C GLN A 200 -36.77 -25.25 8.44
N TRP A 201 -35.52 -25.21 7.97
CA TRP A 201 -34.40 -24.55 8.64
C TRP A 201 -34.34 -23.05 8.38
N PHE A 202 -34.71 -22.59 7.17
CA PHE A 202 -34.81 -21.15 6.90
C PHE A 202 -36.05 -20.51 7.51
N ASN A 203 -36.92 -21.26 8.20
CA ASN A 203 -38.23 -20.80 8.65
C ASN A 203 -39.02 -20.09 7.54
N ARG A 204 -38.88 -20.57 6.29
CA ARG A 204 -39.43 -19.96 5.06
C ARG A 204 -38.90 -18.57 4.69
N ARG A 205 -37.78 -18.11 5.27
CA ARG A 205 -37.07 -16.87 4.92
C ARG A 205 -36.28 -17.04 3.61
N VAL A 206 -37.00 -16.90 2.49
CA VAL A 206 -36.43 -16.96 1.14
C VAL A 206 -36.65 -15.63 0.43
N HIS A 207 -35.54 -15.04 -0.02
CA HIS A 207 -35.48 -13.75 -0.69
C HIS A 207 -34.98 -13.92 -2.14
N PHE A 208 -35.50 -13.09 -3.04
CA PHE A 208 -35.12 -13.07 -4.46
C PHE A 208 -34.47 -11.74 -4.77
N ILE A 209 -33.35 -11.74 -5.50
CA ILE A 209 -32.64 -10.52 -5.89
C ILE A 209 -32.07 -10.67 -7.32
N GLY A 210 -32.40 -9.74 -8.21
CA GLY A 210 -31.86 -9.68 -9.58
C GLY A 210 -30.87 -8.52 -9.77
N ALA A 211 -30.32 -8.39 -10.98
CA ALA A 211 -29.61 -7.19 -11.45
C ALA A 211 -29.99 -6.89 -12.91
N LEU A 212 -29.72 -5.68 -13.38
CA LEU A 212 -30.07 -5.28 -14.75
C LEU A 212 -29.26 -6.07 -15.77
N ASP A 213 -29.91 -6.68 -16.77
CA ASP A 213 -29.22 -7.47 -17.78
C ASP A 213 -28.41 -6.54 -18.71
N PRO A 214 -27.08 -6.71 -18.79
CA PRO A 214 -26.23 -5.88 -19.65
C PRO A 214 -26.60 -5.99 -21.13
N ILE A 215 -27.03 -7.18 -21.57
CA ILE A 215 -27.41 -7.47 -22.96
C ILE A 215 -28.66 -6.66 -23.31
N ASP A 216 -29.69 -6.71 -22.47
CA ASP A 216 -30.93 -5.97 -22.69
C ASP A 216 -30.66 -4.45 -22.66
N TRP A 217 -29.77 -4.02 -21.78
CA TRP A 217 -29.35 -2.62 -21.66
C TRP A 217 -28.64 -2.14 -22.93
N ASP A 218 -27.67 -2.89 -23.42
CA ASP A 218 -26.89 -2.51 -24.58
C ASP A 218 -27.65 -2.63 -25.89
N GLN A 219 -28.66 -3.51 -25.95
CA GLN A 219 -29.61 -3.65 -27.05
C GLN A 219 -30.73 -2.59 -27.01
N GLY A 220 -30.83 -1.82 -25.93
CA GLY A 220 -31.78 -0.70 -25.81
C GLY A 220 -33.22 -1.15 -25.55
N TYR A 221 -33.45 -2.30 -24.91
CA TYR A 221 -34.80 -2.77 -24.58
C TYR A 221 -35.40 -2.04 -23.37
N GLU A 222 -35.78 -0.78 -23.59
CA GLU A 222 -36.25 0.13 -22.55
C GLU A 222 -37.34 -0.46 -21.64
N GLU A 223 -38.44 -0.98 -22.19
CA GLU A 223 -39.55 -1.53 -21.39
C GLU A 223 -39.10 -2.70 -20.51
N VAL A 224 -38.20 -3.55 -21.03
CA VAL A 224 -37.65 -4.71 -20.29
C VAL A 224 -36.75 -4.23 -19.16
N ILE A 225 -35.91 -3.22 -19.41
CA ILE A 225 -35.01 -2.65 -18.40
C ILE A 225 -35.77 -1.95 -17.27
N LEU A 226 -36.83 -1.21 -17.59
CA LEU A 226 -37.65 -0.55 -16.58
C LEU A 226 -38.42 -1.58 -15.72
N ASP A 227 -38.93 -2.67 -16.30
CA ASP A 227 -39.59 -3.75 -15.56
C ASP A 227 -38.62 -4.52 -14.66
N GLN A 228 -37.43 -4.85 -15.18
CA GLN A 228 -36.34 -5.43 -14.39
C GLN A 228 -35.97 -4.50 -13.23
N PHE A 229 -35.77 -3.21 -13.50
CA PHE A 229 -35.41 -2.22 -12.49
C PHE A 229 -36.44 -2.13 -11.37
N GLN A 230 -37.73 -2.04 -11.71
CA GLN A 230 -38.83 -2.01 -10.73
C GLN A 230 -38.82 -3.26 -9.85
N THR A 231 -38.64 -4.43 -10.46
CA THR A 231 -38.57 -5.72 -9.76
C THR A 231 -37.38 -5.76 -8.80
N ILE A 232 -36.20 -5.34 -9.25
CA ILE A 232 -34.97 -5.30 -8.46
C ILE A 232 -35.10 -4.32 -7.29
N TYR A 233 -35.71 -3.15 -7.52
CA TYR A 233 -35.97 -2.18 -6.48
C TYR A 233 -36.89 -2.75 -5.40
N ASN A 234 -38.00 -3.37 -5.78
CA ASN A 234 -38.94 -3.99 -4.84
C ASN A 234 -38.28 -5.12 -4.03
N ASP A 235 -37.45 -5.94 -4.67
CA ASP A 235 -36.69 -7.00 -4.02
C ASP A 235 -35.73 -6.47 -2.95
N ARG A 236 -34.99 -5.40 -3.29
CA ARG A 236 -34.13 -4.68 -2.35
C ARG A 236 -34.93 -4.18 -1.15
N GLN A 237 -36.07 -3.52 -1.37
CA GLN A 237 -36.86 -2.98 -0.26
C GLN A 237 -37.44 -4.08 0.62
N ASN A 238 -37.95 -5.16 0.04
CA ASN A 238 -38.46 -6.30 0.80
C ASN A 238 -37.38 -6.93 1.71
N PHE A 239 -36.15 -7.02 1.23
CA PHE A 239 -35.02 -7.52 2.03
C PHE A 239 -34.62 -6.54 3.15
N LEU A 240 -34.56 -5.24 2.85
CA LEU A 240 -34.24 -4.21 3.85
C LEU A 240 -35.31 -4.13 4.95
N GLN A 241 -36.59 -4.17 4.59
CA GLN A 241 -37.71 -4.19 5.53
C GLN A 241 -37.66 -5.42 6.46
N PHE A 242 -37.32 -6.59 5.91
CA PHE A 242 -37.12 -7.80 6.72
C PHE A 242 -36.01 -7.61 7.77
N ILE A 243 -34.89 -7.02 7.37
CA ILE A 243 -33.76 -6.75 8.27
C ILE A 243 -34.11 -5.72 9.35
N GLU A 244 -34.90 -4.70 8.98
CA GLU A 244 -35.36 -3.62 9.85
C GLU A 244 -36.34 -4.10 10.93
N HIS A 245 -37.37 -4.87 10.55
CA HIS A 245 -38.49 -5.19 11.44
C HIS A 245 -38.22 -6.34 12.42
N ASP A 246 -37.12 -7.09 12.27
CA ASP A 246 -36.70 -8.14 13.22
C ASP A 246 -35.91 -7.54 14.41
N CYS A 247 -36.51 -6.58 15.12
CA CYS A 247 -35.89 -5.83 16.21
C CYS A 247 -35.57 -6.66 17.48
N ASN A 248 -36.04 -7.90 17.56
CA ASN A 248 -35.86 -8.78 18.72
C ASN A 248 -34.81 -9.88 18.52
N ILE A 249 -34.04 -9.86 17.43
CA ILE A 249 -32.93 -10.80 17.23
C ILE A 249 -31.71 -10.29 18.00
N GLU A 250 -31.40 -10.95 19.13
CA GLU A 250 -30.08 -10.81 19.75
C GLU A 250 -29.01 -11.35 18.80
N PRO A 251 -27.86 -10.68 18.65
CA PRO A 251 -26.84 -11.13 17.71
C PRO A 251 -26.23 -12.48 18.12
N PHE A 252 -26.11 -13.38 17.15
CA PHE A 252 -25.37 -14.62 17.29
C PHE A 252 -23.87 -14.32 17.49
N THR A 253 -23.34 -14.63 18.68
CA THR A 253 -21.93 -14.41 19.02
C THR A 253 -21.09 -15.67 18.76
N ILE A 254 -20.11 -15.56 17.86
CA ILE A 254 -19.27 -16.69 17.41
C ILE A 254 -18.44 -17.31 18.55
N GLU A 255 -17.98 -16.51 19.51
CA GLU A 255 -17.11 -16.96 20.61
C GLU A 255 -17.80 -17.92 21.60
N SER A 256 -19.13 -17.90 21.68
CA SER A 256 -19.89 -18.61 22.73
C SER A 256 -19.81 -20.14 22.66
N GLN A 257 -19.31 -20.72 21.55
CA GLN A 257 -19.26 -22.18 21.34
C GLN A 257 -17.85 -22.79 21.28
N MET A 258 -16.77 -22.00 21.40
CA MET A 258 -15.40 -22.54 21.50
C MET A 258 -15.12 -23.29 22.82
N LYS A 259 -16.04 -23.25 23.79
CA LYS A 259 -15.85 -23.87 25.11
C LYS A 259 -16.07 -25.39 25.17
N ASN A 260 -16.48 -26.06 24.09
CA ASN A 260 -16.82 -27.49 24.13
C ASN A 260 -16.14 -28.39 23.08
N SER A 261 -15.09 -27.93 22.40
CA SER A 261 -14.19 -28.85 21.69
C SER A 261 -13.08 -29.30 22.64
N SER A 262 -13.27 -30.51 23.16
CA SER A 262 -12.32 -31.26 23.99
C SER A 262 -10.88 -31.14 23.48
N VAL A 263 -9.99 -30.82 24.42
CA VAL A 263 -8.53 -30.91 24.39
C VAL A 263 -8.07 -32.04 23.45
N ILE A 264 -7.64 -31.66 22.24
CA ILE A 264 -6.72 -32.47 21.44
C ILE A 264 -5.34 -31.89 21.76
N SER A 265 -4.61 -32.62 22.58
CA SER A 265 -3.18 -32.37 22.80
C SER A 265 -2.45 -32.57 21.46
N SER A 266 -1.96 -31.48 20.88
CA SER A 266 -0.92 -31.54 19.85
C SER A 266 0.05 -30.38 20.04
N SER A 267 1.26 -30.74 20.48
CA SER A 267 2.55 -30.06 20.31
C SER A 267 2.60 -28.60 19.82
N GLU A 268 3.07 -27.75 20.73
CA GLU A 268 4.05 -26.64 20.56
C GLU A 268 3.66 -25.38 19.75
N ASN A 269 3.50 -24.26 20.49
CA ASN A 269 3.69 -22.84 20.10
C ASN A 269 2.76 -22.20 19.04
N THR A 270 1.43 -22.32 19.16
CA THR A 270 0.49 -21.55 18.32
C THR A 270 -0.09 -20.35 19.08
N PHE A 271 0.18 -19.13 18.61
CA PHE A 271 -0.31 -17.90 19.23
C PHE A 271 -1.82 -17.75 19.05
N SER A 272 -2.55 -17.33 20.08
CA SER A 272 -4.02 -17.31 20.12
C SER A 272 -4.65 -15.92 20.26
N VAL A 273 -4.10 -15.03 21.09
CA VAL A 273 -4.76 -13.73 21.40
C VAL A 273 -3.75 -12.61 21.60
N LEU A 274 -3.97 -11.46 20.93
CA LEU A 274 -3.24 -10.21 21.17
C LEU A 274 -4.17 -9.17 21.81
N SER A 275 -3.79 -8.68 22.99
CA SER A 275 -4.48 -7.56 23.66
C SER A 275 -3.71 -6.25 23.46
N ILE A 276 -4.42 -5.14 23.26
CA ILE A 276 -3.82 -3.81 23.09
C ILE A 276 -4.38 -2.88 24.16
N GLU A 277 -3.50 -2.28 24.95
CA GLU A 277 -3.83 -1.33 26.01
C GLU A 277 -3.20 0.03 25.71
N ILE A 278 -4.03 1.05 25.53
CA ILE A 278 -3.60 2.43 25.34
C ILE A 278 -3.91 3.20 26.63
N LYS A 279 -2.89 3.77 27.27
CA LYS A 279 -3.05 4.43 28.58
C LYS A 279 -3.66 5.84 28.50
N SER A 280 -3.45 6.56 27.40
CA SER A 280 -4.00 7.91 27.25
C SER A 280 -5.52 7.87 27.05
N GLU A 281 -6.24 8.65 27.87
CA GLU A 281 -7.67 8.92 27.68
C GLU A 281 -7.94 9.96 26.58
N LYS A 282 -6.90 10.63 26.06
CA LYS A 282 -7.04 11.63 25.01
C LYS A 282 -7.09 10.95 23.65
N CYS A 283 -8.22 11.08 22.95
CA CYS A 283 -8.33 10.73 21.54
C CYS A 283 -7.57 11.75 20.68
N GLU A 284 -6.29 11.48 20.43
CA GLU A 284 -5.49 12.28 19.49
C GLU A 284 -5.91 11.99 18.05
N ARG A 285 -6.32 13.04 17.33
CA ARG A 285 -6.76 12.89 15.93
C ARG A 285 -5.58 12.77 14.97
N TYR A 286 -4.48 13.48 15.24
CA TYR A 286 -3.28 13.55 14.39
C TYR A 286 -2.00 13.40 15.23
N PRO A 287 -0.93 12.80 14.68
CA PRO A 287 0.36 12.73 15.36
C PRO A 287 0.99 14.13 15.41
N THR A 288 1.48 14.53 16.59
CA THR A 288 2.18 15.80 16.82
C THR A 288 3.69 15.61 16.78
N PHE A 289 4.47 16.70 16.71
CA PHE A 289 5.94 16.60 16.61
C PHE A 289 6.57 15.82 17.78
N HIS A 290 6.06 16.00 19.00
CA HIS A 290 6.60 15.41 20.24
C HIS A 290 5.68 14.33 20.82
N VAL A 291 4.93 13.63 19.97
CA VAL A 291 4.04 12.56 20.43
C VAL A 291 4.84 11.38 20.97
N ASP A 292 4.34 10.74 22.02
CA ASP A 292 4.97 9.55 22.59
C ASP A 292 4.65 8.33 21.73
N GLU A 293 5.68 7.77 21.10
CA GLU A 293 5.63 6.63 20.18
C GLU A 293 6.15 5.34 20.82
N SER A 294 6.38 5.32 22.14
CA SER A 294 6.88 4.15 22.88
C SER A 294 5.82 3.07 23.06
N TYR A 295 6.27 1.81 23.12
CA TYR A 295 5.41 0.66 23.39
C TYR A 295 6.17 -0.49 24.05
N ASN A 296 5.41 -1.33 24.74
CA ASN A 296 5.89 -2.58 25.32
C ASN A 296 5.09 -3.75 24.73
N ILE A 297 5.78 -4.81 24.30
CA ILE A 297 5.18 -6.07 23.87
C ILE A 297 5.58 -7.17 24.85
N THR A 298 4.62 -7.90 25.39
CA THR A 298 4.86 -9.10 26.19
C THR A 298 4.10 -10.27 25.56
N ILE A 299 4.81 -11.33 25.22
CA ILE A 299 4.28 -12.58 24.69
C ILE A 299 4.79 -13.69 25.60
N GLU A 300 3.90 -14.34 26.35
CA GLU A 300 4.32 -15.37 27.32
C GLU A 300 4.29 -16.76 26.69
N ASP A 301 3.20 -17.08 26.02
CA ASP A 301 2.97 -18.34 25.30
C ASP A 301 1.98 -18.06 24.16
N VAL A 302 0.72 -18.48 24.31
CA VAL A 302 -0.34 -18.23 23.33
C VAL A 302 -1.00 -16.84 23.45
N TYR A 303 -0.60 -16.05 24.45
CA TYR A 303 -1.14 -14.71 24.73
C TYR A 303 -0.08 -13.64 24.57
N GLY A 304 -0.43 -12.58 23.85
CA GLY A 304 0.37 -11.37 23.65
C GLY A 304 -0.35 -10.14 24.17
N LYS A 305 0.43 -9.16 24.60
CA LYS A 305 -0.06 -7.85 25.04
C LYS A 305 0.83 -6.75 24.50
N ILE A 306 0.23 -5.73 23.89
CA ILE A 306 0.86 -4.46 23.52
C ILE A 306 0.35 -3.40 24.50
N GLN A 307 1.26 -2.70 25.17
CA GLN A 307 0.94 -1.54 25.99
C GLN A 307 1.62 -0.30 25.43
N ALA A 308 0.88 0.79 25.25
CA ALA A 308 1.44 2.05 24.78
C ALA A 308 0.79 3.24 25.48
N ASN A 309 1.49 4.36 25.53
CA ASN A 309 0.93 5.59 26.09
C ASN A 309 -0.06 6.25 25.11
N THR A 310 0.20 6.17 23.81
CA THR A 310 -0.65 6.74 22.75
C THR A 310 -1.02 5.69 21.71
N ILE A 311 -1.98 6.05 20.83
CA ILE A 311 -2.34 5.23 19.67
C ILE A 311 -1.16 5.04 18.70
N TRP A 312 -0.24 6.01 18.62
CA TRP A 312 0.92 5.95 17.72
C TRP A 312 1.96 4.95 18.19
N GLY A 313 2.21 4.89 19.51
CA GLY A 313 3.02 3.82 20.10
C GLY A 313 2.38 2.44 19.88
N ALA A 314 1.05 2.33 20.06
CA ALA A 314 0.35 1.07 19.80
C ALA A 314 0.46 0.62 18.32
N LEU A 315 0.41 1.58 17.38
CA LEU A 315 0.60 1.30 15.96
C LEU A 315 2.01 0.75 15.68
N HIS A 316 3.06 1.34 16.24
CA HIS A 316 4.42 0.82 16.11
C HIS A 316 4.60 -0.54 16.78
N GLY A 317 3.93 -0.78 17.91
CA GLY A 317 3.89 -2.08 18.56
C GLY A 317 3.24 -3.15 17.70
N LEU A 318 2.17 -2.81 16.97
CA LEU A 318 1.56 -3.71 15.99
C LEU A 318 2.49 -4.00 14.81
N THR A 319 3.22 -3.00 14.32
CA THR A 319 4.24 -3.19 13.27
C THR A 319 5.36 -4.14 13.73
N THR A 320 5.82 -4.02 14.98
CA THR A 320 6.81 -4.96 15.52
C THR A 320 6.22 -6.34 15.72
N PHE A 321 4.98 -6.45 16.22
CA PHE A 321 4.30 -7.73 16.35
C PHE A 321 4.18 -8.46 15.01
N SER A 322 3.84 -7.75 13.92
CA SER A 322 3.80 -8.35 12.58
C SER A 322 5.17 -8.88 12.15
N GLN A 323 6.27 -8.26 12.58
CA GLN A 323 7.62 -8.69 12.22
C GLN A 323 8.16 -9.88 13.05
N LEU A 324 7.47 -10.28 14.13
CA LEU A 324 7.94 -11.34 15.06
C LEU A 324 7.41 -12.74 14.74
N HIS A 325 6.41 -12.86 13.89
CA HIS A 325 5.74 -14.13 13.63
C HIS A 325 6.17 -14.73 12.29
N PHE A 326 6.06 -16.04 12.18
CA PHE A 326 6.13 -16.75 10.91
C PHE A 326 4.93 -17.67 10.76
N VAL A 327 4.45 -17.75 9.53
CA VAL A 327 3.31 -18.59 9.17
C VAL A 327 3.83 -19.94 8.70
N THR A 328 3.40 -21.02 9.35
CA THR A 328 3.75 -22.38 8.91
C THR A 328 2.93 -22.79 7.69
N ASP A 329 3.29 -23.91 7.04
CA ASP A 329 2.54 -24.47 5.90
C ASP A 329 1.06 -24.79 6.22
N GLY A 330 0.70 -24.83 7.51
CA GLY A 330 -0.68 -24.99 8.02
C GLY A 330 -1.42 -23.68 8.28
N ASN A 331 -0.88 -22.52 7.88
CA ASN A 331 -1.42 -21.18 8.16
C ASN A 331 -1.47 -20.84 9.67
N GLN A 332 -0.66 -21.49 10.49
CA GLN A 332 -0.59 -21.23 11.92
C GLN A 332 0.45 -20.15 12.21
N LEU A 333 0.06 -19.19 13.05
CA LEU A 333 0.93 -18.13 13.52
C LEU A 333 1.81 -18.66 14.65
N VAL A 334 3.10 -18.79 14.36
CA VAL A 334 4.09 -19.25 15.33
C VAL A 334 4.97 -18.07 15.72
N ILE A 335 5.07 -17.86 17.03
CA ILE A 335 5.97 -16.87 17.64
C ILE A 335 6.89 -17.64 18.58
N ASN A 336 8.18 -17.29 18.57
CA ASN A 336 9.15 -17.88 19.48
C ASN A 336 9.04 -17.26 20.88
N ALA A 337 7.97 -17.58 21.60
CA ALA A 337 7.71 -17.13 22.96
C ALA A 337 8.60 -17.86 24.00
N PRO A 338 8.90 -17.25 25.16
CA PRO A 338 8.44 -15.93 25.60
C PRO A 338 9.27 -14.78 25.01
N ILE A 339 8.61 -13.66 24.72
CA ILE A 339 9.22 -12.41 24.22
C ILE A 339 8.77 -11.26 25.11
N THR A 340 9.71 -10.39 25.48
CA THR A 340 9.40 -9.07 26.05
C THR A 340 10.22 -8.03 25.31
N ILE A 341 9.56 -7.00 24.80
CA ILE A 341 10.14 -5.90 24.05
C ILE A 341 9.67 -4.61 24.69
N GLU A 342 10.61 -3.72 24.98
CA GLU A 342 10.38 -2.31 25.28
C GLU A 342 11.09 -1.53 24.19
N ASP A 343 10.38 -0.67 23.48
CA ASP A 343 10.92 0.00 22.31
C ASP A 343 10.34 1.40 22.13
N GLU A 344 11.17 2.32 21.65
CA GLU A 344 10.85 3.73 21.44
C GLU A 344 11.77 4.33 20.37
N PRO A 345 11.31 5.35 19.62
CA PRO A 345 12.18 5.97 18.63
C PRO A 345 13.25 6.84 19.27
N ARG A 346 14.48 6.71 18.79
CA ARG A 346 15.59 7.60 19.14
C ARG A 346 15.34 9.07 18.74
N PHE A 347 14.69 9.30 17.59
CA PHE A 347 14.43 10.64 17.07
C PHE A 347 12.93 10.86 16.75
N PRO A 348 12.36 12.02 17.10
CA PRO A 348 10.96 12.35 16.80
C PRO A 348 10.68 12.68 15.33
N TYR A 349 11.71 13.00 14.53
CA TYR A 349 11.60 13.23 13.09
C TYR A 349 12.26 12.11 12.30
N ARG A 350 11.46 11.32 11.58
CA ARG A 350 11.94 10.23 10.73
C ARG A 350 11.28 10.41 9.37
N GLY A 351 12.00 11.09 8.47
CA GLY A 351 11.46 11.63 7.23
C GLY A 351 11.83 10.85 5.96
N ILE A 352 10.96 10.98 4.96
CA ILE A 352 11.27 10.74 3.55
C ILE A 352 10.83 11.96 2.75
N LEU A 353 11.71 12.46 1.86
CA LEU A 353 11.36 13.46 0.86
C LEU A 353 10.86 12.81 -0.43
N LEU A 354 9.61 13.06 -0.81
CA LEU A 354 9.11 12.72 -2.15
C LEU A 354 9.00 13.97 -3.02
N ASP A 355 9.79 13.97 -4.09
CA ASP A 355 9.75 15.01 -5.12
C ASP A 355 8.79 14.62 -6.25
N THR A 356 7.66 15.32 -6.29
CA THR A 356 6.63 15.14 -7.31
C THR A 356 6.53 16.32 -8.28
N SER A 357 7.40 17.32 -8.11
CA SER A 357 7.48 18.48 -9.00
C SER A 357 8.26 18.14 -10.26
N ARG A 358 9.38 17.42 -10.11
CA ARG A 358 10.31 17.11 -11.23
C ARG A 358 9.70 16.08 -12.19
N ASN A 359 9.01 15.09 -11.63
CA ASN A 359 8.12 14.16 -12.33
C ASN A 359 6.90 13.92 -11.44
N PHE A 360 5.70 13.89 -12.02
CA PHE A 360 4.48 13.65 -11.27
C PHE A 360 4.42 12.21 -10.75
N LEU A 361 3.98 12.03 -9.50
CA LEU A 361 3.69 10.72 -8.94
C LEU A 361 2.20 10.57 -8.64
N ARG A 362 1.57 9.49 -9.09
CA ARG A 362 0.15 9.25 -8.76
C ARG A 362 -0.02 9.06 -7.25
N THR A 363 -1.16 9.49 -6.70
CA THR A 363 -1.52 9.28 -5.29
C THR A 363 -1.45 7.80 -4.89
N SER A 364 -1.79 6.88 -5.81
CA SER A 364 -1.63 5.44 -5.58
C SER A 364 -0.18 5.01 -5.32
N VAL A 365 0.81 5.66 -5.93
CA VAL A 365 2.23 5.38 -5.70
C VAL A 365 2.70 6.03 -4.40
N ILE A 366 2.26 7.27 -4.12
CA ILE A 366 2.53 7.95 -2.84
C ILE A 366 1.99 7.12 -1.66
N LYS A 367 0.78 6.56 -1.78
CA LYS A 367 0.20 5.67 -0.77
C LYS A 367 1.04 4.41 -0.51
N LYS A 368 1.64 3.81 -1.55
CA LYS A 368 2.59 2.70 -1.38
C LYS A 368 3.85 3.11 -0.63
N HIS A 369 4.37 4.33 -0.86
CA HIS A 369 5.45 4.86 -0.04
C HIS A 369 5.02 5.02 1.41
N LEU A 370 3.80 5.51 1.68
CA LEU A 370 3.25 5.63 3.04
C LEU A 370 3.11 4.26 3.74
N ASP A 371 2.69 3.21 3.02
CA ASP A 371 2.67 1.84 3.55
C ASP A 371 4.07 1.36 3.96
N MET A 372 5.05 1.56 3.08
CA MET A 372 6.44 1.21 3.37
C MET A 372 7.05 2.06 4.49
N MET A 373 6.67 3.33 4.59
CA MET A 373 7.07 4.21 5.69
C MET A 373 6.54 3.69 7.02
N ALA A 374 5.25 3.33 7.08
CA ALA A 374 4.61 2.82 8.29
C ALA A 374 5.24 1.50 8.76
N TYR A 375 5.48 0.57 7.82
CA TYR A 375 6.13 -0.71 8.12
C TYR A 375 7.55 -0.55 8.67
N ASN A 376 8.22 0.54 8.31
CA ASN A 376 9.58 0.88 8.74
C ASN A 376 9.61 2.03 9.75
N LYS A 377 8.47 2.33 10.37
CA LYS A 377 8.32 3.30 11.46
C LYS A 377 8.79 4.73 11.14
N PHE A 378 8.85 5.13 9.86
CA PHE A 378 8.97 6.53 9.46
C PHE A 378 7.67 7.28 9.80
N ASN A 379 7.77 8.56 10.18
CA ASN A 379 6.62 9.34 10.65
C ASN A 379 6.47 10.72 9.99
N VAL A 380 7.31 11.06 9.00
CA VAL A 380 7.18 12.30 8.22
C VAL A 380 7.34 12.05 6.73
N LEU A 381 6.35 12.48 5.96
CA LEU A 381 6.46 12.65 4.51
C LEU A 381 6.71 14.14 4.23
N HIS A 382 7.93 14.47 3.84
CA HIS A 382 8.25 15.78 3.28
C HIS A 382 7.87 15.75 1.80
N TRP A 383 6.78 16.44 1.45
CA TRP A 383 6.23 16.41 0.10
C TRP A 383 6.63 17.65 -0.68
N ARG A 384 7.59 17.50 -1.58
CA ARG A 384 7.94 18.51 -2.58
C ARG A 384 6.95 18.42 -3.74
N ILE A 385 5.89 19.21 -3.63
CA ILE A 385 4.74 19.15 -4.54
C ILE A 385 4.98 20.04 -5.78
N VAL A 386 5.57 21.22 -5.57
CA VAL A 386 5.71 22.26 -6.59
C VAL A 386 7.17 22.64 -6.81
N GLY A 387 7.50 23.11 -8.01
CA GLY A 387 8.86 23.55 -8.32
C GLY A 387 9.04 24.04 -9.76
N ASP A 388 10.25 23.92 -10.31
CA ASP A 388 10.59 24.43 -11.65
C ASP A 388 9.79 23.77 -12.77
N GLN A 389 9.72 22.44 -12.73
CA GLN A 389 9.18 21.63 -13.81
C GLN A 389 7.66 21.59 -13.75
N SER A 390 7.05 21.55 -12.56
CA SER A 390 5.59 21.55 -12.46
C SER A 390 4.99 22.21 -11.22
N TRP A 391 3.74 22.64 -11.37
CA TRP A 391 2.84 23.03 -10.27
C TRP A 391 1.55 22.19 -10.34
N PRO A 392 1.54 20.96 -9.81
CA PRO A 392 0.39 20.06 -9.88
C PRO A 392 -0.68 20.36 -8.81
N LEU A 393 -0.36 21.13 -7.76
CA LEU A 393 -1.29 21.42 -6.67
C LEU A 393 -2.34 22.46 -7.07
N ILE A 394 -3.62 22.10 -7.05
CA ILE A 394 -4.71 23.03 -7.38
C ILE A 394 -4.88 24.08 -6.27
N SER A 395 -4.65 25.35 -6.63
CA SER A 395 -5.00 26.52 -5.81
C SER A 395 -6.42 26.99 -6.15
N LYS A 396 -7.23 27.28 -5.13
CA LYS A 396 -8.59 27.80 -5.34
C LYS A 396 -8.55 29.27 -5.77
N GLN A 397 -7.64 30.04 -5.17
CA GLN A 397 -7.48 31.47 -5.44
C GLN A 397 -6.68 31.74 -6.72
N TYR A 398 -5.75 30.86 -7.09
CA TYR A 398 -4.94 31.00 -8.30
C TYR A 398 -4.92 29.73 -9.15
N PRO A 399 -6.06 29.35 -9.78
CA PRO A 399 -6.13 28.16 -10.66
C PRO A 399 -5.11 28.19 -11.80
N THR A 400 -4.74 29.40 -12.25
CA THR A 400 -3.74 29.64 -13.30
C THR A 400 -2.38 29.03 -12.99
N LEU A 401 -2.04 28.81 -11.71
CA LEU A 401 -0.81 28.10 -11.32
C LEU A 401 -0.78 26.70 -11.88
N THR A 402 -1.87 25.94 -11.72
CA THR A 402 -1.96 24.58 -12.23
C THR A 402 -2.18 24.57 -13.73
N GLU A 403 -3.04 25.44 -14.25
CA GLU A 403 -3.35 25.52 -15.69
C GLU A 403 -2.11 25.75 -16.56
N LYS A 404 -1.15 26.56 -16.08
CA LYS A 404 0.10 26.88 -16.80
C LYS A 404 1.33 26.17 -16.25
N GLY A 405 1.25 25.67 -15.02
CA GLY A 405 2.38 25.09 -14.31
C GLY A 405 2.41 23.57 -14.34
N ALA A 406 1.28 22.85 -14.40
CA ALA A 406 1.25 21.39 -14.43
C ALA A 406 1.77 20.80 -15.75
N PHE A 407 2.16 19.52 -15.74
CA PHE A 407 2.59 18.81 -16.96
C PHE A 407 1.44 18.58 -17.95
N SER A 408 0.26 18.22 -17.44
CA SER A 408 -0.99 18.14 -18.18
C SER A 408 -2.17 18.22 -17.21
N LEU A 409 -3.39 18.29 -17.73
CA LEU A 409 -4.63 18.26 -16.93
C LEU A 409 -4.81 16.96 -16.13
N ASP A 410 -4.16 15.87 -16.53
CA ASP A 410 -4.21 14.58 -15.82
C ASP A 410 -3.11 14.45 -14.74
N HIS A 411 -2.13 15.37 -14.73
CA HIS A 411 -1.01 15.39 -13.78
C HIS A 411 -1.21 16.49 -12.74
N VAL A 412 -2.35 16.44 -12.04
CA VAL A 412 -2.76 17.42 -11.03
C VAL A 412 -3.19 16.70 -9.75
N TYR A 413 -2.99 17.34 -8.61
CA TYR A 413 -3.56 16.91 -7.34
C TYR A 413 -4.76 17.77 -7.02
N THR A 414 -5.94 17.17 -7.07
CA THR A 414 -7.17 17.83 -6.65
C THR A 414 -7.22 17.98 -5.12
N PRO A 415 -8.06 18.88 -4.58
CA PRO A 415 -8.26 18.94 -3.14
C PRO A 415 -8.69 17.59 -2.53
N GLY A 416 -9.45 16.78 -3.26
CA GLY A 416 -9.84 15.43 -2.84
C GLY A 416 -8.65 14.47 -2.75
N ASP A 417 -7.77 14.49 -3.76
CA ASP A 417 -6.54 13.69 -3.79
C ASP A 417 -5.63 14.01 -2.60
N VAL A 418 -5.44 15.30 -2.31
CA VAL A 418 -4.58 15.75 -1.21
C VAL A 418 -5.18 15.35 0.14
N GLN A 419 -6.49 15.54 0.34
CA GLN A 419 -7.17 15.15 1.58
C GLN A 419 -7.14 13.63 1.81
N ASP A 420 -7.36 12.84 0.76
CA ASP A 420 -7.28 11.39 0.80
C ASP A 420 -5.86 10.90 1.14
N THR A 421 -4.81 11.51 0.55
CA THR A 421 -3.41 11.21 0.92
C THR A 421 -3.09 11.62 2.37
N ILE A 422 -3.55 12.78 2.84
CA ILE A 422 -3.38 13.22 4.24
C ILE A 422 -4.04 12.21 5.20
N GLU A 423 -5.27 11.78 4.93
CA GLU A 423 -5.98 10.82 5.76
C GLU A 423 -5.28 9.45 5.74
N TYR A 424 -4.81 9.01 4.57
CA TYR A 424 -4.08 7.75 4.43
C TYR A 424 -2.76 7.75 5.23
N ALA A 425 -2.04 8.87 5.24
CA ALA A 425 -0.85 9.07 6.05
C ALA A 425 -1.18 9.12 7.55
N ARG A 426 -2.25 9.83 7.94
CA ARG A 426 -2.70 9.97 9.33
C ARG A 426 -3.03 8.62 9.95
N LEU A 427 -3.74 7.74 9.23
CA LEU A 427 -4.06 6.38 9.70
C LEU A 427 -2.81 5.51 9.95
N ARG A 428 -1.65 5.93 9.43
CA ARG A 428 -0.34 5.27 9.56
C ARG A 428 0.61 5.99 10.52
N GLY A 429 0.14 7.03 11.22
CA GLY A 429 1.00 7.82 12.10
C GLY A 429 2.02 8.70 11.38
N ILE A 430 1.79 8.99 10.09
CA ILE A 430 2.70 9.80 9.27
C ILE A 430 2.15 11.22 9.13
N ARG A 431 2.98 12.21 9.49
CA ARG A 431 2.73 13.64 9.25
C ARG A 431 3.15 14.00 7.83
N ILE A 432 2.44 14.91 7.18
CA ILE A 432 2.85 15.45 5.87
C ILE A 432 3.31 16.89 6.05
N ILE A 433 4.52 17.19 5.58
CA ILE A 433 5.10 18.54 5.54
C ILE A 433 5.18 18.94 4.06
N PRO A 434 4.29 19.83 3.56
CA PRO A 434 4.38 20.33 2.20
C PRO A 434 5.57 21.30 2.06
N GLU A 435 6.21 21.28 0.90
CA GLU A 435 7.25 22.25 0.53
C GLU A 435 6.74 23.26 -0.50
N LEU A 436 6.93 24.54 -0.20
CA LEU A 436 6.88 25.63 -1.17
C LEU A 436 8.29 26.17 -1.34
N ASN A 437 9.04 25.65 -2.31
CA ASN A 437 10.43 26.03 -2.51
C ASN A 437 10.50 27.37 -3.27
N ALA A 438 10.69 28.47 -2.53
CA ALA A 438 10.75 29.82 -3.08
C ALA A 438 11.77 30.66 -2.29
N PRO A 439 12.63 31.47 -2.93
CA PRO A 439 12.39 32.13 -4.21
C PRO A 439 13.03 31.46 -5.43
N GLY A 440 13.91 30.49 -5.22
CA GLY A 440 14.46 29.62 -6.28
C GLY A 440 13.51 28.47 -6.61
N HIS A 441 13.89 27.63 -7.58
CA HIS A 441 13.14 26.42 -7.99
C HIS A 441 11.64 26.66 -8.26
N ILE A 442 11.25 27.81 -8.80
CA ILE A 442 9.84 28.19 -8.93
C ILE A 442 9.38 28.42 -10.39
N GLY A 443 10.09 27.82 -11.35
CA GLY A 443 9.80 27.93 -12.77
C GLY A 443 8.34 27.70 -13.20
N ALA A 444 7.59 26.82 -12.51
CA ALA A 444 6.18 26.64 -12.82
C ALA A 444 5.31 27.84 -12.44
N LEU A 445 5.59 28.48 -11.29
CA LEU A 445 4.96 29.75 -10.91
C LEU A 445 5.31 30.85 -11.92
N GLY A 446 6.56 30.88 -12.37
CA GLY A 446 7.04 31.83 -13.37
C GLY A 446 6.33 31.75 -14.73
N ARG A 447 5.92 30.55 -15.16
CA ARG A 447 5.07 30.38 -16.35
C ARG A 447 3.67 30.96 -16.16
N ALA A 448 3.13 30.86 -14.95
CA ALA A 448 1.81 31.41 -14.62
C ALA A 448 1.84 32.94 -14.45
N PHE A 449 2.86 33.44 -13.74
CA PHE A 449 3.03 34.84 -13.34
C PHE A 449 4.46 35.32 -13.63
N PRO A 450 4.80 35.59 -14.90
CA PRO A 450 6.16 35.98 -15.29
C PRO A 450 6.62 37.29 -14.66
N ASP A 451 5.69 38.21 -14.34
CA ASP A 451 6.00 39.51 -13.73
C ASP A 451 6.50 39.42 -12.28
N PHE A 452 6.38 38.25 -11.64
CA PHE A 452 6.92 37.99 -10.32
C PHE A 452 8.39 37.58 -10.32
N LEU A 453 8.98 37.35 -11.49
CA LEU A 453 10.37 36.91 -11.61
C LEU A 453 11.33 38.06 -11.88
N ILE A 454 12.59 37.85 -11.52
CA ILE A 454 13.68 38.73 -11.95
C ILE A 454 13.91 38.54 -13.45
N ASN A 455 13.93 39.65 -14.20
CA ASN A 455 14.44 39.63 -15.57
C ASN A 455 15.97 39.51 -15.55
N CYS A 456 16.47 38.34 -15.92
CA CYS A 456 17.90 38.04 -16.05
C CYS A 456 18.36 38.23 -17.51
N TYR A 457 19.37 39.05 -17.77
CA TYR A 457 19.75 39.42 -19.14
C TYR A 457 20.95 38.65 -19.72
N ASN A 458 21.73 37.95 -18.88
CA ASN A 458 23.05 37.41 -19.28
C ASN A 458 23.17 35.87 -19.25
N GLU A 459 22.15 35.12 -18.85
CA GLU A 459 22.19 33.65 -18.80
C GLU A 459 20.79 33.04 -19.01
N SER A 460 20.73 31.78 -19.47
CA SER A 460 19.56 30.89 -19.42
C SER A 460 19.23 30.51 -17.98
N THR A 461 18.97 31.51 -17.15
CA THR A 461 18.97 31.39 -15.69
C THR A 461 17.66 30.84 -15.18
N ARG A 462 17.78 30.01 -14.15
CA ARG A 462 16.66 29.51 -13.35
C ARG A 462 15.80 30.69 -12.90
N GLN A 463 14.49 30.50 -12.94
CA GLN A 463 13.52 31.55 -12.63
C GLN A 463 13.50 31.79 -11.11
N ILE A 464 13.88 33.00 -10.69
CA ILE A 464 13.92 33.44 -9.29
C ILE A 464 12.88 34.53 -9.08
N ILE A 465 12.13 34.47 -7.98
CA ILE A 465 11.21 35.54 -7.57
C ILE A 465 11.95 36.87 -7.37
N ASP A 466 11.40 37.97 -7.88
CA ASP A 466 11.88 39.33 -7.66
C ASP A 466 11.45 39.84 -6.26
N PRO A 467 12.36 39.94 -5.27
CA PRO A 467 12.01 40.36 -3.92
C PRO A 467 11.60 41.84 -3.83
N THR A 468 11.80 42.61 -4.90
CA THR A 468 11.44 44.04 -4.92
C THR A 468 9.97 44.27 -5.22
N LYS A 469 9.26 43.26 -5.72
CA LYS A 469 7.82 43.30 -5.97
C LYS A 469 7.06 43.15 -4.66
N THR A 470 6.18 44.10 -4.35
CA THR A 470 5.40 44.03 -3.10
C THR A 470 4.25 43.02 -3.18
N GLU A 471 3.74 42.80 -4.40
CA GLU A 471 2.58 41.96 -4.70
C GLU A 471 2.86 40.48 -4.42
N ILE A 472 4.11 40.04 -4.57
CA ILE A 472 4.50 38.63 -4.36
C ILE A 472 4.31 38.20 -2.90
N TYR A 473 4.49 39.10 -1.95
CA TYR A 473 4.34 38.80 -0.53
C TYR A 473 2.87 38.52 -0.17
N SER A 474 1.95 39.34 -0.69
CA SER A 474 0.52 39.09 -0.55
C SER A 474 0.08 37.82 -1.28
N PHE A 475 0.67 37.55 -2.45
CA PHE A 475 0.44 36.31 -3.19
C PHE A 475 0.87 35.07 -2.39
N ILE A 476 2.11 35.05 -1.88
CA ILE A 476 2.64 33.94 -1.07
C ILE A 476 1.83 33.78 0.21
N GLU A 477 1.42 34.86 0.87
CA GLU A 477 0.56 34.78 2.06
C GLU A 477 -0.76 34.06 1.75
N ILE A 478 -1.39 34.32 0.61
CA ILE A 478 -2.63 33.64 0.20
C ILE A 478 -2.37 32.15 -0.03
N ILE A 479 -1.31 31.80 -0.77
CA ILE A 479 -0.94 30.40 -1.02
C ILE A 479 -0.63 29.66 0.29
N LEU A 480 0.16 30.24 1.17
CA LEU A 480 0.48 29.63 2.47
C LEU A 480 -0.77 29.45 3.33
N LYS A 481 -1.75 30.36 3.27
CA LYS A 481 -3.05 30.20 3.94
C LYS A 481 -3.86 29.04 3.35
N GLU A 482 -3.89 28.88 2.03
CA GLU A 482 -4.57 27.75 1.39
C GLU A 482 -3.91 26.40 1.74
N ILE A 483 -2.58 26.35 1.72
CA ILE A 483 -1.83 25.16 2.14
C ILE A 483 -2.14 24.89 3.62
N LYS A 484 -2.08 25.90 4.49
CA LYS A 484 -2.45 25.72 5.91
C LYS A 484 -3.86 25.15 6.08
N GLN A 485 -4.84 25.67 5.34
CA GLN A 485 -6.22 25.16 5.38
C GLN A 485 -6.34 23.72 4.87
N THR A 486 -5.42 23.25 4.04
CA THR A 486 -5.43 21.89 3.52
C THR A 486 -4.76 20.92 4.49
N PHE A 487 -3.69 21.34 5.16
CA PHE A 487 -2.85 20.47 6.00
C PHE A 487 -3.12 20.61 7.53
N GLU A 488 -4.00 21.54 7.94
CA GLU A 488 -4.70 21.82 9.21
C GLU A 488 -4.02 21.60 10.61
N ASN A 489 -3.05 20.71 10.84
CA ASN A 489 -2.55 20.37 12.20
C ASN A 489 -1.06 20.63 12.39
N GLU A 490 -0.71 21.24 13.54
CA GLU A 490 0.65 21.72 13.88
C GLU A 490 1.42 22.17 12.63
N PHE A 491 0.82 23.07 11.86
CA PHE A 491 1.18 23.29 10.45
C PHE A 491 2.66 23.64 10.30
N TYR A 492 3.45 22.63 9.94
CA TYR A 492 4.82 22.79 9.48
C TYR A 492 4.78 22.97 7.97
N ILE A 493 5.57 23.92 7.49
CA ILE A 493 5.82 24.12 6.07
C ILE A 493 7.32 24.20 5.83
N HIS A 494 7.78 23.47 4.82
CA HIS A 494 9.13 23.62 4.32
C HIS A 494 9.12 24.78 3.31
N LEU A 495 9.89 25.83 3.56
CA LEU A 495 9.95 27.01 2.69
C LEU A 495 11.02 26.87 1.58
N GLY A 496 11.76 25.75 1.59
CA GLY A 496 12.81 25.45 0.63
C GLY A 496 13.97 26.45 0.73
N MET A 497 14.04 27.37 -0.24
CA MET A 497 15.04 28.43 -0.36
C MET A 497 16.46 27.94 -0.68
N ASP A 498 16.62 26.76 -1.28
CA ASP A 498 17.91 26.25 -1.73
C ASP A 498 18.34 26.79 -3.10
N GLU A 499 19.65 26.75 -3.36
CA GLU A 499 20.28 26.98 -4.67
C GLU A 499 19.88 28.29 -5.38
N VAL A 500 19.75 29.39 -4.63
CA VAL A 500 19.41 30.70 -5.23
C VAL A 500 20.68 31.43 -5.67
N TYR A 501 20.95 31.45 -6.97
CA TYR A 501 22.18 32.01 -7.54
C TYR A 501 22.14 33.54 -7.72
N SER A 502 23.25 34.20 -7.36
CA SER A 502 23.38 35.67 -7.39
C SER A 502 23.60 36.28 -8.78
N ALA A 503 23.98 35.47 -9.78
CA ALA A 503 24.37 35.94 -11.11
C ALA A 503 23.27 36.72 -11.86
N CYS A 504 22.00 36.31 -11.68
CA CYS A 504 20.87 37.02 -12.27
C CYS A 504 20.71 38.43 -11.68
N CYS A 505 20.89 38.57 -10.37
CA CYS A 505 20.61 39.82 -9.64
C CYS A 505 21.57 40.95 -10.02
N THR A 506 22.84 40.64 -10.31
CA THR A 506 23.84 41.64 -10.71
C THR A 506 23.62 42.20 -12.12
N SER A 507 22.80 41.53 -12.94
CA SER A 507 22.49 41.98 -14.31
C SER A 507 21.33 42.97 -14.40
N ASN A 508 20.57 43.18 -13.31
CA ASN A 508 19.31 43.93 -13.34
C ASN A 508 19.41 45.29 -12.64
N LEU A 509 19.38 46.37 -13.43
CA LEU A 509 19.50 47.77 -12.95
C LEU A 509 18.40 48.19 -11.97
N ASN A 510 17.21 47.60 -12.02
CA ASN A 510 16.13 47.93 -11.09
C ASN A 510 16.40 47.33 -9.71
N LEU A 511 16.92 46.10 -9.66
CA LEU A 511 17.38 45.49 -8.41
C LEU A 511 18.56 46.27 -7.83
N GLU A 512 19.52 46.68 -8.66
CA GLU A 512 20.65 47.50 -8.20
C GLU A 512 20.16 48.82 -7.56
N LYS A 513 19.22 49.52 -8.19
CA LYS A 513 18.61 50.73 -7.62
C LYS A 513 17.89 50.46 -6.30
N PHE A 514 17.15 49.35 -6.20
CA PHE A 514 16.48 48.96 -4.97
C PHE A 514 17.48 48.67 -3.85
N MET A 515 18.53 47.91 -4.15
CA MET A 515 19.59 47.58 -3.19
C MET A 515 20.30 48.84 -2.70
N ASN A 516 20.69 49.73 -3.61
CA ASN A 516 21.32 51.01 -3.26
C ASN A 516 20.40 51.88 -2.38
N LYS A 517 19.11 51.97 -2.71
CA LYS A 517 18.11 52.71 -1.92
C LYS A 517 17.96 52.14 -0.50
N ASN A 518 18.02 50.82 -0.36
CA ASN A 518 17.87 50.12 0.91
C ASN A 518 19.19 49.84 1.64
N LYS A 519 20.30 50.43 1.18
CA LYS A 519 21.65 50.27 1.76
C LYS A 519 22.10 48.79 1.80
N MET A 520 21.70 48.00 0.82
CA MET A 520 22.12 46.62 0.63
C MET A 520 23.37 46.59 -0.24
N SER A 521 24.39 45.85 0.20
CA SER A 521 25.71 45.83 -0.44
C SER A 521 25.98 44.55 -1.21
N LYS A 522 25.36 43.45 -0.79
CA LYS A 522 25.52 42.11 -1.38
C LYS A 522 24.16 41.49 -1.65
N TYR A 523 24.14 40.55 -2.58
CA TYR A 523 22.96 39.74 -2.86
C TYR A 523 22.40 39.03 -1.60
N THR A 524 23.28 38.61 -0.68
CA THR A 524 22.88 38.01 0.60
C THR A 524 22.04 38.97 1.45
N ASP A 525 22.25 40.30 1.35
CA ASP A 525 21.41 41.29 2.04
C ASP A 525 19.98 41.32 1.45
N LEU A 526 19.85 41.13 0.14
CA LEU A 526 18.55 41.05 -0.54
C LEU A 526 17.82 39.74 -0.18
N MET A 527 18.55 38.62 -0.13
CA MET A 527 17.99 37.34 0.29
C MET A 527 17.56 37.37 1.76
N ARG A 528 18.36 37.99 2.64
CA ARG A 528 17.96 38.25 4.03
C ARG A 528 16.65 39.04 4.11
N TYR A 529 16.48 40.05 3.25
CA TYR A 529 15.25 40.83 3.17
C TYR A 529 14.05 39.99 2.70
N TYR A 530 14.24 39.13 1.70
CA TYR A 530 13.19 38.21 1.25
C TYR A 530 12.82 37.19 2.34
N THR A 531 13.82 36.49 2.88
CA THR A 531 13.63 35.45 3.89
C THR A 531 12.92 35.99 5.12
N SER A 532 13.30 37.16 5.64
CA SER A 532 12.63 37.74 6.81
C SER A 532 11.15 38.00 6.54
N LYS A 533 10.79 38.52 5.37
CA LYS A 533 9.39 38.74 4.97
C LYS A 533 8.60 37.44 4.89
N ILE A 534 9.16 36.38 4.31
CA ILE A 534 8.46 35.09 4.20
C ILE A 534 8.29 34.43 5.56
N LEU A 535 9.32 34.47 6.41
CA LEU A 535 9.22 33.96 7.78
C LEU A 535 8.21 34.75 8.60
N ASP A 536 8.17 36.07 8.50
CA ASP A 536 7.15 36.91 9.15
C ASP A 536 5.74 36.51 8.69
N ILE A 537 5.54 36.31 7.38
CA ILE A 537 4.26 35.85 6.82
C ILE A 537 3.88 34.48 7.39
N ALA A 538 4.79 33.51 7.35
CA ALA A 538 4.57 32.16 7.86
C ALA A 538 4.22 32.19 9.36
N GLN A 539 4.97 32.97 10.16
CA GLN A 539 4.72 33.13 11.59
C GLN A 539 3.38 33.82 11.86
N ASN A 540 3.01 34.87 11.12
CA ASN A 540 1.75 35.59 11.29
C ASN A 540 0.52 34.73 10.98
N ILE A 541 0.65 33.76 10.07
CA ILE A 541 -0.41 32.78 9.84
C ILE A 541 -0.33 31.58 10.80
N GLY A 542 0.61 31.57 11.76
CA GLY A 542 0.78 30.51 12.75
C GLY A 542 1.40 29.21 12.21
N ALA A 543 2.21 29.30 11.15
CA ALA A 543 2.97 28.18 10.62
C ALA A 543 4.32 28.05 11.33
N LYS A 544 4.75 26.82 11.61
CA LYS A 544 6.13 26.49 11.99
C LYS A 544 6.92 26.25 10.70
N SER A 545 8.14 26.76 10.62
CA SER A 545 8.89 26.78 9.36
C SER A 545 10.11 25.87 9.40
N MET A 546 10.38 25.22 8.27
CA MET A 546 11.62 24.51 7.98
C MET A 546 12.27 25.12 6.73
N VAL A 547 13.60 25.12 6.65
CA VAL A 547 14.35 25.63 5.50
C VAL A 547 15.55 24.75 5.20
N TRP A 548 15.97 24.70 3.94
CA TRP A 548 17.26 24.13 3.57
C TRP A 548 18.41 24.98 4.15
N GLN A 549 19.53 24.34 4.47
CA GLN A 549 20.69 24.99 5.09
C GLN A 549 21.24 26.22 4.35
N ASP A 550 20.94 26.38 3.05
CA ASP A 550 21.43 27.48 2.20
C ASP A 550 21.12 28.84 2.79
N VAL A 551 19.91 29.02 3.32
CA VAL A 551 19.48 30.28 3.95
C VAL A 551 20.40 30.66 5.10
N TRP A 552 20.68 29.71 5.98
CA TRP A 552 21.54 29.92 7.14
C TRP A 552 23.01 30.06 6.75
N ASN A 553 23.47 29.36 5.71
CA ASN A 553 24.84 29.48 5.19
C ASN A 553 25.16 30.88 4.63
N ASP A 554 24.15 31.61 4.13
CA ASP A 554 24.29 32.98 3.63
C ASP A 554 24.33 34.04 4.75
N ASP A 555 24.65 33.63 5.99
CA ASP A 555 24.67 34.45 7.21
C ASP A 555 23.33 35.16 7.46
N VAL A 556 22.21 34.54 7.08
CA VAL A 556 20.88 35.00 7.45
C VAL A 556 20.56 34.48 8.85
N LYS A 557 20.38 35.40 9.80
CA LYS A 557 19.95 35.03 11.15
C LYS A 557 18.48 34.60 11.12
N LEU A 558 18.23 33.33 11.42
CA LEU A 558 16.90 32.76 11.49
C LEU A 558 16.35 32.89 12.93
N PRO A 559 15.02 32.98 13.11
CA PRO A 559 14.39 32.73 14.41
C PRO A 559 14.73 31.31 14.90
N LEU A 560 14.95 31.13 16.21
CA LEU A 560 15.41 29.86 16.78
C LEU A 560 14.35 28.74 16.68
N GLU A 561 13.09 29.11 16.47
CA GLU A 561 11.98 28.19 16.22
C GLU A 561 12.00 27.58 14.81
N VAL A 562 12.77 28.15 13.86
CA VAL A 562 12.92 27.59 12.51
C VAL A 562 13.83 26.37 12.57
N VAL A 563 13.38 25.28 11.94
CA VAL A 563 14.20 24.07 11.79
C VAL A 563 15.08 24.20 10.57
N ILE A 564 16.37 23.88 10.73
CA ILE A 564 17.34 23.87 9.62
C ILE A 564 17.51 22.44 9.13
N GLU A 565 17.35 22.23 7.82
CA GLU A 565 17.60 20.95 7.18
C GLU A 565 18.94 20.93 6.44
N ILE A 566 19.89 20.12 6.93
CA ILE A 566 21.26 20.02 6.42
C ILE A 566 21.31 18.94 5.33
N TRP A 567 21.55 19.35 4.09
CA TRP A 567 21.51 18.48 2.90
C TRP A 567 22.83 18.40 2.11
N LYS A 568 23.80 19.28 2.38
CA LYS A 568 25.09 19.29 1.66
C LYS A 568 26.04 18.27 2.28
N ASP A 569 26.47 17.29 1.47
CA ASP A 569 27.36 16.20 1.88
C ASP A 569 28.71 16.66 2.42
N ASP A 570 29.29 17.71 1.82
CA ASP A 570 30.61 18.18 2.20
C ASP A 570 30.58 18.80 3.60
N SER A 571 31.25 18.17 4.57
CA SER A 571 31.38 18.67 5.94
C SER A 571 30.06 18.82 6.71
N TRP A 572 29.05 17.98 6.43
CA TRP A 572 27.76 18.01 7.13
C TRP A 572 27.90 17.99 8.66
N SER A 573 28.89 17.27 9.22
CA SER A 573 29.11 17.18 10.67
C SER A 573 29.54 18.52 11.29
N THR A 574 30.27 19.33 10.53
CA THR A 574 30.70 20.67 10.94
C THR A 574 29.52 21.63 10.93
N TYR A 575 28.69 21.58 9.88
CA TYR A 575 27.46 22.37 9.81
C TYR A 575 26.49 22.00 10.92
N LEU A 576 26.31 20.70 11.17
CA LEU A 576 25.49 20.19 12.27
C LEU A 576 25.95 20.75 13.62
N SER A 577 27.24 20.65 13.92
CA SER A 577 27.80 21.16 15.18
C SER A 577 27.59 22.67 15.32
N LYS A 578 27.82 23.43 14.24
CA LYS A 578 27.66 24.88 14.24
C LYS A 578 26.18 25.28 14.46
N ALA A 579 25.24 24.71 13.71
CA ALA A 579 23.82 25.03 13.82
C ALA A 579 23.25 24.69 15.21
N ILE A 580 23.61 23.53 15.77
CA ILE A 580 23.19 23.12 17.11
C ILE A 580 23.75 24.06 18.19
N ASN A 581 25.03 24.43 18.10
CA ASN A 581 25.67 25.34 19.07
C ASN A 581 25.14 26.77 18.99
N GLU A 582 24.60 27.18 17.82
CA GLU A 582 23.87 28.43 17.66
C GLU A 582 22.43 28.37 18.18
N GLY A 583 21.94 27.18 18.56
CA GLY A 583 20.66 26.97 19.24
C GLY A 583 19.51 26.50 18.35
N TYR A 584 19.76 26.17 17.08
CA TYR A 584 18.71 25.73 16.15
C TYR A 584 18.39 24.25 16.31
N ASN A 585 17.12 23.89 16.05
CA ASN A 585 16.74 22.50 15.81
C ASN A 585 17.14 22.10 14.38
N VAL A 586 17.66 20.87 14.23
CA VAL A 586 18.26 20.41 12.97
C VAL A 586 17.67 19.06 12.56
N VAL A 587 17.30 18.96 11.28
CA VAL A 587 17.05 17.69 10.58
C VAL A 587 18.23 17.43 9.65
N LEU A 588 18.72 16.19 9.62
CA LEU A 588 19.88 15.82 8.84
C LEU A 588 19.51 14.94 7.63
N ALA A 589 19.70 15.47 6.43
CA ALA A 589 19.41 14.81 5.15
C ALA A 589 20.67 14.40 4.36
N ALA A 590 21.76 15.17 4.49
CA ALA A 590 23.02 14.98 3.76
C ALA A 590 23.53 13.52 3.75
N PRO A 591 23.77 12.87 4.91
CA PRO A 591 24.24 11.47 4.93
C PRO A 591 23.25 10.48 4.31
N PHE A 592 21.99 10.84 4.13
CA PHE A 592 20.88 9.98 3.70
C PHE A 592 20.34 10.34 2.31
N ASN A 593 21.13 11.03 1.48
CA ASN A 593 20.76 11.34 0.10
C ASN A 593 20.86 10.11 -0.82
N LEU A 594 19.70 9.61 -1.27
CA LEU A 594 19.57 8.44 -2.15
C LEU A 594 19.72 8.77 -3.63
N SER A 595 19.75 10.06 -3.99
CA SER A 595 19.87 10.57 -5.37
C SER A 595 21.28 10.38 -5.93
N MET A 596 22.29 10.41 -5.05
CA MET A 596 23.69 10.28 -5.41
C MET A 596 24.06 8.81 -5.66
N MET A 597 23.47 8.21 -6.70
CA MET A 597 23.81 6.85 -7.12
C MET A 597 25.25 6.79 -7.64
N SER A 598 26.08 5.95 -7.01
CA SER A 598 27.46 5.73 -7.44
C SER A 598 27.56 4.75 -8.63
N TYR A 599 26.81 4.99 -9.72
CA TYR A 599 26.87 4.14 -10.92
C TYR A 599 28.27 4.07 -11.56
N ARG A 600 29.20 4.96 -11.19
CA ARG A 600 30.48 5.16 -11.87
C ARG A 600 31.63 4.26 -11.42
N LYS A 601 31.51 3.41 -10.38
CA LYS A 601 32.70 2.76 -9.80
C LYS A 601 32.67 1.24 -9.60
N TYR A 602 31.55 0.56 -9.83
CA TYR A 602 31.44 -0.87 -9.53
C TYR A 602 30.70 -1.61 -10.65
N ASP A 603 31.37 -2.62 -11.22
CA ASP A 603 30.87 -3.44 -12.34
C ASP A 603 29.73 -4.42 -11.96
N LYS A 604 29.27 -4.43 -10.69
CA LYS A 604 28.23 -5.35 -10.18
C LYS A 604 27.27 -4.65 -9.22
N LEU A 605 25.97 -4.72 -9.50
CA LEU A 605 24.88 -4.10 -8.73
C LEU A 605 24.88 -4.51 -7.24
N ASP A 606 25.14 -5.79 -6.94
CA ASP A 606 25.18 -6.30 -5.56
C ASP A 606 26.34 -5.71 -4.73
N SER A 607 27.45 -5.34 -5.37
CA SER A 607 28.59 -4.73 -4.68
C SER A 607 28.36 -3.26 -4.36
N VAL A 608 27.54 -2.56 -5.16
CA VAL A 608 27.14 -1.17 -4.92
C VAL A 608 26.18 -1.10 -3.74
N MET A 609 25.14 -1.93 -3.76
CA MET A 609 24.11 -1.92 -2.70
C MET A 609 24.73 -2.21 -1.32
N ASN A 610 25.59 -3.23 -1.22
CA ASN A 610 26.26 -3.55 0.05
C ASN A 610 27.22 -2.46 0.52
N ALA A 611 27.92 -1.79 -0.39
CA ALA A 611 28.83 -0.69 -0.05
C ALA A 611 28.06 0.57 0.42
N GLU A 612 26.93 0.89 -0.24
CA GLU A 612 26.06 2.02 0.13
C GLU A 612 25.31 1.76 1.45
N PHE A 613 24.74 0.56 1.62
CA PHE A 613 24.16 0.12 2.89
C PHE A 613 25.17 0.21 4.04
N SER A 614 26.39 -0.32 3.83
CA SER A 614 27.46 -0.25 4.82
C SER A 614 27.88 1.18 5.12
N LYS A 615 27.93 2.05 4.10
CA LYS A 615 28.24 3.48 4.28
C LYS A 615 27.21 4.14 5.19
N TRP A 616 25.92 4.03 4.87
CA TRP A 616 24.83 4.68 5.63
C TRP A 616 24.64 4.08 7.03
N TYR A 617 24.77 2.77 7.15
CA TYR A 617 24.60 2.08 8.43
C TYR A 617 25.79 2.29 9.38
N ASN A 618 26.97 2.65 8.90
CA ASN A 618 28.12 2.94 9.76
C ASN A 618 28.31 4.45 10.01
N ILE A 619 27.36 5.29 9.61
CA ILE A 619 27.43 6.73 9.90
C ILE A 619 27.21 6.95 11.40
N ASP A 620 28.23 7.47 12.05
CA ASP A 620 28.10 8.06 13.37
C ASP A 620 27.66 9.52 13.19
N LEU A 621 26.39 9.78 13.50
CA LEU A 621 25.75 11.11 13.41
C LEU A 621 26.45 12.17 14.29
N PHE A 622 27.24 11.74 15.29
CA PHE A 622 27.95 12.61 16.22
C PHE A 622 29.48 12.45 16.18
N ALA A 623 30.05 11.75 15.19
CA ALA A 623 31.49 11.41 15.13
C ALA A 623 32.44 12.60 15.31
N ASN A 624 32.00 13.81 14.95
CA ASN A 624 32.77 15.05 15.11
C ASN A 624 31.96 16.15 15.81
N PHE A 625 30.95 15.78 16.60
CA PHE A 625 30.13 16.76 17.30
C PHE A 625 30.88 17.36 18.49
N ILE A 626 31.00 18.69 18.50
CA ILE A 626 31.61 19.47 19.57
C ILE A 626 30.50 20.22 20.32
N GLY A 627 30.09 19.73 21.48
CA GLY A 627 29.05 20.32 22.32
C GLY A 627 28.63 19.39 23.46
N ASP A 628 27.75 19.87 24.35
CA ASP A 628 27.22 19.07 25.46
C ASP A 628 26.02 18.19 25.04
N GLU A 629 25.60 17.29 25.92
CA GLU A 629 24.49 16.36 25.67
C GLU A 629 23.13 17.07 25.52
N THR A 630 22.97 18.24 26.13
CA THR A 630 21.74 19.05 26.00
C THR A 630 21.65 19.63 24.59
N ALA A 631 22.77 20.11 24.06
CA ALA A 631 22.87 20.60 22.69
C ALA A 631 22.58 19.49 21.68
N ARG A 632 23.01 18.24 21.92
CA ARG A 632 22.71 17.09 21.04
C ARG A 632 21.21 16.86 20.82
N LYS A 633 20.36 17.19 21.79
CA LYS A 633 18.88 17.05 21.66
C LYS A 633 18.27 17.96 20.60
N ARG A 634 19.03 18.93 20.08
CA ARG A 634 18.61 19.79 18.96
C ARG A 634 18.74 19.10 17.60
N LEU A 635 19.50 18.00 17.49
CA LEU A 635 19.32 17.08 16.37
C LEU A 635 18.00 16.33 16.61
N ILE A 636 16.95 16.74 15.91
CA ILE A 636 15.60 16.21 16.08
C ILE A 636 15.31 15.02 15.17
N GLY A 637 16.20 14.70 14.24
CA GLY A 637 16.14 13.49 13.42
C GLY A 637 16.80 13.63 12.06
N GLY A 638 16.32 12.85 11.09
CA GLY A 638 16.89 12.83 9.75
C GLY A 638 15.88 12.44 8.67
N GLU A 639 16.32 12.56 7.42
CA GLU A 639 15.46 12.41 6.26
C GLU A 639 16.15 11.67 5.12
N ALA A 640 15.53 10.61 4.60
CA ALA A 640 15.98 9.99 3.36
C ALA A 640 15.46 10.79 2.16
N THR A 641 16.36 11.39 1.39
CA THR A 641 15.99 12.25 0.26
C THR A 641 16.22 11.57 -1.08
N LEU A 642 15.27 11.72 -2.00
CA LEU A 642 15.42 11.30 -3.39
C LEU A 642 14.84 12.39 -4.31
N CYS A 643 15.72 13.09 -5.02
CA CYS A 643 15.31 14.09 -6.00
C CYS A 643 14.68 13.41 -7.23
N GLY A 644 13.69 14.09 -7.81
CA GLY A 644 12.79 13.52 -8.79
C GLY A 644 13.29 13.54 -10.23
N GLU A 645 14.52 13.99 -10.54
CA GLU A 645 14.95 14.24 -11.93
C GLU A 645 14.92 12.97 -12.81
N PHE A 646 15.24 11.83 -12.22
CA PHE A 646 15.26 10.52 -12.88
C PHE A 646 14.34 9.51 -12.17
N VAL A 647 13.33 10.02 -11.46
CA VAL A 647 12.44 9.22 -10.62
C VAL A 647 10.99 9.48 -11.00
N ASP A 648 10.24 8.41 -11.25
CA ASP A 648 8.85 8.47 -11.66
C ASP A 648 8.02 7.36 -10.99
N ASP A 649 6.75 7.25 -11.37
CA ASP A 649 5.82 6.22 -10.88
C ASP A 649 6.32 4.79 -11.03
N PHE A 650 7.18 4.51 -12.02
CA PHE A 650 7.60 3.17 -12.36
C PHE A 650 8.83 2.73 -11.55
N ASN A 651 9.68 3.68 -11.16
CA ASN A 651 10.95 3.36 -10.52
C ASN A 651 11.11 3.89 -9.08
N SER A 652 10.24 4.81 -8.62
CA SER A 652 10.32 5.44 -7.30
C SER A 652 10.42 4.44 -6.15
N LEU A 653 9.56 3.43 -6.13
CA LEU A 653 9.58 2.37 -5.11
C LEU A 653 10.91 1.60 -5.13
N SER A 654 11.37 1.16 -6.29
CA SER A 654 12.64 0.40 -6.43
C SER A 654 13.89 1.22 -6.11
N ARG A 655 13.80 2.55 -6.26
CA ARG A 655 14.89 3.45 -5.89
C ARG A 655 14.85 3.75 -4.40
N PHE A 656 13.70 3.93 -3.77
CA PHE A 656 13.66 4.14 -2.32
C PHE A 656 13.95 2.86 -1.53
N TRP A 657 13.31 1.77 -1.90
CA TRP A 657 13.29 0.54 -1.12
C TRP A 657 14.10 -0.53 -1.82
N PRO A 658 14.94 -1.30 -1.09
CA PRO A 658 15.08 -1.36 0.36
C PRO A 658 16.06 -0.34 1.00
N ARG A 659 16.58 0.64 0.24
CA ARG A 659 17.65 1.54 0.73
C ARG A 659 17.25 2.39 1.95
N ALA A 660 16.03 2.90 1.96
CA ALA A 660 15.49 3.70 3.07
C ALA A 660 15.36 2.90 4.38
N LEU A 661 15.40 1.56 4.37
CA LEU A 661 15.38 0.74 5.58
C LEU A 661 16.56 1.04 6.51
N VAL A 662 17.74 1.31 5.94
CA VAL A 662 18.93 1.66 6.71
C VAL A 662 18.75 2.98 7.46
N VAL A 663 18.06 3.92 6.81
CA VAL A 663 17.77 5.22 7.40
C VAL A 663 16.72 5.07 8.51
N ALA A 664 15.67 4.26 8.29
CA ALA A 664 14.70 3.93 9.33
C ALA A 664 15.36 3.37 10.59
N GLU A 665 16.18 2.31 10.43
CA GLU A 665 16.91 1.68 11.53
C GLU A 665 17.80 2.69 12.27
N LYS A 666 18.49 3.57 11.54
CA LYS A 666 19.36 4.58 12.17
C LYS A 666 18.64 5.65 12.96
N LEU A 667 17.43 5.99 12.54
CA LEU A 667 16.64 7.03 13.19
C LEU A 667 15.75 6.46 14.31
N TRP A 668 15.52 5.15 14.32
CA TRP A 668 14.76 4.44 15.35
C TRP A 668 15.66 3.89 16.47
N SER A 669 16.67 3.09 16.11
CA SER A 669 17.43 2.28 17.07
C SER A 669 18.45 3.06 17.89
N LEU A 670 18.80 2.52 19.06
CA LEU A 670 19.83 3.06 19.94
C LEU A 670 21.22 3.11 19.26
N PRO A 671 22.13 4.01 19.68
CA PRO A 671 23.43 4.21 19.00
C PRO A 671 24.33 2.96 18.97
N ASP A 672 24.21 2.09 19.96
CA ASP A 672 24.98 0.86 20.12
C ASP A 672 24.42 -0.32 19.31
N VAL A 673 23.21 -0.20 18.76
CA VAL A 673 22.67 -1.10 17.74
C VAL A 673 23.31 -0.76 16.39
N ASN A 674 24.50 -1.31 16.16
CA ASN A 674 25.34 -0.99 15.01
C ASN A 674 25.94 -2.22 14.31
N ASN A 675 25.39 -3.41 14.53
CA ASN A 675 25.87 -4.63 13.88
C ASN A 675 25.26 -4.79 12.48
N MET A 676 26.08 -4.63 11.44
CA MET A 676 25.65 -4.69 10.04
C MET A 676 25.28 -6.11 9.60
N TYR A 677 25.94 -7.14 10.15
CA TYR A 677 25.67 -8.54 9.79
C TYR A 677 24.26 -8.96 10.24
N ASP A 678 23.83 -8.45 11.39
CA ASP A 678 22.50 -8.68 11.95
C ASP A 678 21.41 -8.01 11.09
N VAL A 679 21.65 -6.77 10.64
CA VAL A 679 20.72 -6.08 9.72
C VAL A 679 20.62 -6.79 8.38
N THR A 680 21.70 -7.32 7.81
CA THR A 680 21.64 -8.09 6.54
C THR A 680 20.94 -9.45 6.67
N GLU A 681 20.89 -10.03 7.87
CA GLU A 681 20.14 -11.25 8.16
C GLU A 681 18.65 -10.97 8.45
N ARG A 682 18.34 -9.80 9.04
CA ARG A 682 16.96 -9.32 9.32
C ARG A 682 16.30 -8.59 8.16
N THR A 683 17.07 -7.91 7.32
CA THR A 683 16.55 -7.44 6.02
C THR A 683 16.26 -8.70 5.23
N PRO A 684 15.01 -8.90 4.80
CA PRO A 684 14.70 -10.02 3.94
C PRO A 684 15.72 -10.07 2.81
N SER A 685 16.48 -11.17 2.72
CA SER A 685 16.57 -11.78 1.40
C SER A 685 15.13 -11.83 0.89
N PRO A 686 14.81 -11.50 -0.37
CA PRO A 686 13.43 -11.43 -0.91
C PRO A 686 12.59 -12.73 -0.81
N ILE A 687 12.98 -13.63 0.08
CA ILE A 687 12.53 -14.97 0.39
C ILE A 687 11.64 -15.02 1.65
N THR A 688 11.61 -14.04 2.56
CA THR A 688 10.63 -14.08 3.68
C THR A 688 9.21 -13.68 3.22
N ASN A 689 8.21 -14.44 3.70
CA ASN A 689 6.88 -14.51 3.09
C ASN A 689 6.05 -13.22 3.17
N GLU A 690 6.25 -12.33 4.16
CA GLU A 690 5.47 -11.06 4.23
C GLU A 690 5.98 -9.99 3.26
N SER A 691 7.31 -9.87 3.14
CA SER A 691 7.95 -9.05 2.09
C SER A 691 7.61 -9.58 0.70
N LYS A 692 7.38 -10.90 0.55
CA LYS A 692 6.83 -11.44 -0.69
C LYS A 692 5.43 -10.92 -0.96
N TYR A 693 4.50 -10.84 -0.01
CA TYR A 693 3.15 -10.34 -0.33
C TYR A 693 3.11 -8.86 -0.68
N ILE A 694 3.90 -8.02 0.00
CA ILE A 694 4.03 -6.60 -0.37
C ILE A 694 4.75 -6.47 -1.72
N ILE A 695 5.76 -7.28 -2.03
CA ILE A 695 6.47 -7.21 -3.33
C ILE A 695 5.68 -7.90 -4.47
N PHE A 696 4.83 -8.89 -4.19
CA PHE A 696 4.03 -9.64 -5.18
C PHE A 696 2.71 -8.95 -5.57
N GLU A 697 2.10 -8.12 -4.71
CA GLU A 697 0.95 -7.29 -5.13
C GLU A 697 1.36 -6.12 -6.04
N TYR A 698 2.65 -5.77 -6.07
CA TYR A 698 3.16 -4.61 -6.77
C TYR A 698 4.09 -5.02 -7.91
N GLY A 699 3.47 -5.52 -8.97
CA GLY A 699 4.11 -5.76 -10.26
C GLY A 699 4.77 -4.50 -10.81
N GLN A 700 6.05 -4.31 -10.48
CA GLN A 700 7.11 -3.73 -11.31
C GLN A 700 8.48 -3.80 -10.62
N VAL A 701 8.95 -5.02 -10.35
CA VAL A 701 10.40 -5.32 -10.34
C VAL A 701 10.75 -6.40 -11.38
N GLU A 702 9.77 -6.90 -12.15
CA GLU A 702 9.99 -7.94 -13.16
C GLU A 702 10.34 -7.42 -14.55
N LYS A 703 10.40 -6.11 -14.81
CA LYS A 703 10.59 -5.57 -16.17
C LYS A 703 12.01 -5.70 -16.78
N CYS A 704 12.83 -6.62 -16.27
CA CYS A 704 13.91 -7.21 -17.07
C CYS A 704 13.56 -8.59 -17.66
N PHE A 705 12.40 -9.17 -17.37
CA PHE A 705 11.99 -10.47 -17.91
C PHE A 705 10.47 -10.56 -18.09
N GLU A 706 9.99 -10.19 -19.27
CA GLU A 706 8.80 -10.83 -19.84
C GLU A 706 9.17 -11.26 -21.26
N ILE A 707 8.77 -12.47 -21.68
CA ILE A 707 8.15 -12.84 -22.98
C ILE A 707 7.87 -14.39 -22.96
N TYR A 708 6.57 -14.76 -22.92
CA TYR A 708 5.87 -15.96 -23.45
C TYR A 708 5.91 -17.38 -22.82
N GLN A 709 4.71 -17.84 -22.44
CA GLN A 709 4.06 -19.19 -22.49
C GLN A 709 4.88 -20.51 -22.55
N ASN A 710 4.52 -21.51 -21.71
CA ASN A 710 3.83 -22.76 -22.12
C ASN A 710 3.70 -23.84 -21.02
N VAL A 711 2.54 -24.53 -21.00
CA VAL A 711 2.19 -25.72 -20.20
C VAL A 711 3.19 -26.90 -20.35
N CYS A 712 4.06 -26.89 -21.36
CA CYS A 712 5.13 -27.87 -21.54
C CYS A 712 6.29 -27.74 -20.53
N TYR A 713 6.49 -26.57 -19.91
CA TYR A 713 7.63 -26.34 -19.02
C TYR A 713 7.54 -27.15 -17.72
N GLU A 714 6.39 -27.11 -17.05
CA GLU A 714 6.12 -27.87 -15.80
C GLU A 714 6.25 -29.38 -16.02
N SER A 715 5.72 -29.89 -17.13
CA SER A 715 5.82 -31.31 -17.52
C SER A 715 7.28 -31.74 -17.77
N LEU A 716 8.08 -30.89 -18.42
CA LEU A 716 9.49 -31.17 -18.70
C LEU A 716 10.33 -31.10 -17.42
N LEU A 717 10.11 -30.09 -16.57
CA LEU A 717 10.78 -29.92 -15.28
C LEU A 717 10.50 -31.11 -14.35
N GLN A 718 9.25 -31.57 -14.29
CA GLN A 718 8.86 -32.74 -13.51
C GLN A 718 9.48 -34.04 -14.05
N SER A 719 9.58 -34.18 -15.38
CA SER A 719 10.23 -35.32 -16.02
C SER A 719 11.73 -35.36 -15.74
N VAL A 720 12.40 -34.21 -15.76
CA VAL A 720 13.83 -34.08 -15.39
C VAL A 720 14.03 -34.40 -13.90
N LYS A 721 13.22 -33.83 -12.99
CA LYS A 721 13.28 -34.16 -11.56
C LYS A 721 13.09 -35.65 -11.30
N THR A 722 12.15 -36.27 -12.00
CA THR A 722 11.87 -37.71 -11.89
C THR A 722 13.03 -38.56 -12.43
N ALA A 723 13.60 -38.20 -13.59
CA ALA A 723 14.73 -38.91 -14.18
C ALA A 723 16.01 -38.85 -13.33
N TYR A 724 16.20 -37.77 -12.56
CA TYR A 724 17.34 -37.57 -11.66
C TYR A 724 17.01 -37.87 -10.18
N GLY A 725 15.82 -38.40 -9.88
CA GLY A 725 15.43 -38.82 -8.53
C GLY A 725 15.29 -37.69 -7.50
N LEU A 726 14.99 -36.46 -7.94
CA LEU A 726 14.92 -35.27 -7.10
C LEU A 726 13.48 -35.03 -6.58
N PRO A 727 13.31 -34.58 -5.31
CA PRO A 727 12.01 -34.18 -4.77
C PRO A 727 11.36 -33.03 -5.56
N ALA A 728 10.03 -32.99 -5.63
CA ALA A 728 9.28 -31.98 -6.40
C ALA A 728 9.61 -30.53 -6.00
N ASN A 729 9.99 -30.35 -4.74
CA ASN A 729 10.30 -29.11 -4.04
C ASN A 729 11.79 -28.73 -4.07
N GLU A 730 12.67 -29.51 -4.71
CA GLU A 730 14.07 -29.11 -4.91
C GLU A 730 14.28 -28.20 -6.13
N LEU A 731 15.16 -27.21 -5.96
CA LEU A 731 15.55 -26.25 -6.98
C LEU A 731 16.61 -26.85 -7.91
N ILE A 732 16.37 -26.77 -9.22
CA ILE A 732 17.33 -27.17 -10.25
C ILE A 732 18.20 -25.95 -10.62
N VAL A 733 19.52 -26.09 -10.49
CA VAL A 733 20.48 -25.06 -10.90
C VAL A 733 21.39 -25.64 -11.97
N LEU A 734 21.44 -24.95 -13.12
CA LEU A 734 22.25 -25.31 -14.27
C LEU A 734 23.48 -24.42 -14.33
N PHE A 735 24.66 -25.03 -14.34
CA PHE A 735 25.93 -24.35 -14.47
C PHE A 735 26.40 -24.35 -15.92
N ARG A 736 26.77 -23.18 -16.44
CA ARG A 736 27.31 -23.02 -17.79
C ARG A 736 28.84 -22.83 -17.73
N PRO A 737 29.65 -23.83 -18.10
CA PRO A 737 31.09 -23.78 -17.88
C PRO A 737 31.84 -22.75 -18.72
N ASP A 738 31.31 -22.38 -19.90
CA ASP A 738 31.90 -21.43 -20.85
C ASP A 738 31.80 -19.97 -20.39
N THR A 739 30.77 -19.64 -19.62
CA THR A 739 30.45 -18.27 -19.15
C THR A 739 30.56 -18.15 -17.63
N ASN A 740 30.81 -19.26 -16.94
CA ASN A 740 30.95 -19.36 -15.49
C ASN A 740 29.74 -18.78 -14.74
N ARG A 741 28.54 -19.03 -15.27
CA ARG A 741 27.26 -18.52 -14.74
C ARG A 741 26.38 -19.68 -14.30
N TYR A 742 25.63 -19.44 -13.22
CA TYR A 742 24.58 -20.33 -12.72
C TYR A 742 23.24 -19.76 -13.17
N ILE A 743 22.37 -20.62 -13.68
CA ILE A 743 21.07 -20.25 -14.21
C ILE A 743 20.04 -21.17 -13.57
N VAL A 744 18.96 -20.60 -13.05
CA VAL A 744 17.74 -21.34 -12.75
C VAL A 744 16.94 -21.35 -14.03
N PRO A 745 16.69 -22.52 -14.64
CA PRO A 745 15.95 -22.57 -15.90
C PRO A 745 14.59 -21.90 -15.72
N SER A 746 14.19 -21.11 -16.71
CA SER A 746 12.92 -20.38 -16.71
C SER A 746 12.08 -20.69 -17.94
N THR A 747 12.70 -21.33 -18.95
CA THR A 747 12.06 -21.80 -20.18
C THR A 747 12.45 -23.25 -20.46
N ALA A 748 11.67 -23.94 -21.30
CA ALA A 748 11.97 -25.31 -21.72
C ALA A 748 13.29 -25.41 -22.53
N GLN A 749 13.70 -24.32 -23.19
CA GLN A 749 14.97 -24.25 -23.92
C GLN A 749 16.19 -24.24 -23.00
N ASP A 750 16.06 -23.73 -21.77
CA ASP A 750 17.14 -23.74 -20.78
C ASP A 750 17.43 -25.15 -20.25
N LEU A 751 16.45 -26.06 -20.32
CA LEU A 751 16.55 -27.46 -19.89
C LEU A 751 16.99 -28.42 -21.01
N LEU A 752 17.11 -27.95 -22.26
CA LEU A 752 17.60 -28.75 -23.37
C LEU A 752 19.11 -28.97 -23.22
N ILE A 753 19.48 -30.04 -22.52
CA ILE A 753 20.84 -30.56 -22.47
C ILE A 753 21.13 -31.17 -23.85
N ASP A 754 21.92 -30.46 -24.65
CA ASP A 754 22.39 -30.95 -25.95
C ASP A 754 23.26 -32.20 -25.75
N THR A 755 22.68 -33.38 -25.94
CA THR A 755 23.33 -34.68 -25.68
C THR A 755 24.35 -35.08 -26.74
N ASP A 756 24.48 -34.32 -27.84
CA ASP A 756 25.21 -34.71 -29.06
C ASP A 756 26.50 -33.89 -29.30
N SER A 757 26.95 -33.14 -28.29
CA SER A 757 28.22 -32.41 -28.31
C SER A 757 29.13 -32.90 -27.18
N SER A 758 30.42 -33.09 -27.47
CA SER A 758 31.42 -33.67 -26.57
C SER A 758 31.71 -32.83 -25.31
N ILE A 759 30.96 -31.76 -25.07
CA ILE A 759 30.96 -30.93 -23.85
C ILE A 759 29.49 -30.48 -23.62
N PRO A 760 28.82 -30.94 -22.56
CA PRO A 760 27.44 -30.53 -22.29
C PRO A 760 27.39 -29.02 -22.05
N LYS A 761 26.43 -28.36 -22.71
CA LYS A 761 26.22 -26.90 -22.66
C LYS A 761 25.89 -26.40 -21.23
N TYR A 762 25.38 -27.29 -20.39
CA TYR A 762 25.01 -27.05 -19.00
C TYR A 762 25.25 -28.29 -18.13
N GLN A 763 25.65 -28.09 -16.87
CA GLN A 763 25.77 -29.14 -15.86
C GLN A 763 24.74 -28.94 -14.74
N LEU A 764 24.07 -30.02 -14.33
CA LEU A 764 23.11 -30.03 -13.23
C LEU A 764 23.84 -30.15 -11.89
N ILE A 765 23.58 -29.25 -10.96
CA ILE A 765 24.19 -29.28 -9.61
C ILE A 765 23.10 -29.50 -8.56
N THR A 766 23.25 -30.52 -7.73
CA THR A 766 22.33 -30.87 -6.65
C THR A 766 23.07 -30.91 -5.30
N ARG A 767 22.33 -30.84 -4.19
CA ARG A 767 22.84 -30.46 -2.85
C ARG A 767 23.73 -31.51 -2.15
N ASN A 768 23.93 -32.71 -2.72
CA ASN A 768 24.40 -33.89 -1.98
C ASN A 768 25.88 -34.31 -2.13
N GLU A 769 26.77 -33.51 -2.75
CA GLU A 769 28.18 -33.88 -2.89
C GLU A 769 29.11 -33.12 -1.92
N THR A 770 29.12 -33.52 -0.64
CA THR A 770 30.10 -33.06 0.36
C THR A 770 30.63 -34.22 1.20
N SER A 771 31.86 -34.72 0.94
CA SER A 771 32.59 -35.57 1.90
C SER A 771 34.12 -35.56 1.75
N ALA A 772 34.80 -35.26 2.87
CA ALA A 772 36.19 -35.56 3.30
C ALA A 772 37.37 -34.89 2.55
N ASP A 773 38.40 -34.29 3.16
CA ASP A 773 39.05 -34.40 4.48
C ASP A 773 40.17 -33.33 4.66
N LYS A 774 40.69 -33.20 5.87
CA LYS A 774 41.52 -32.10 6.43
C LYS A 774 43.02 -32.10 6.03
N ASP A 775 43.60 -30.90 5.84
CA ASP A 775 44.62 -30.32 6.75
C ASP A 775 45.06 -28.90 6.36
N GLY A 776 45.10 -27.99 7.35
CA GLY A 776 45.64 -26.63 7.26
C GLY A 776 44.70 -25.50 7.70
N TRP A 777 44.55 -25.28 9.01
CA TRP A 777 43.75 -24.20 9.59
C TRP A 777 44.26 -22.79 9.25
N PHE A 778 43.31 -21.91 8.92
CA PHE A 778 43.35 -20.45 9.11
C PHE A 778 44.58 -19.69 8.59
N LYS A 779 44.51 -19.30 7.32
CA LYS A 779 45.04 -18.00 6.87
C LYS A 779 43.86 -17.14 6.41
N TRP A 780 43.30 -16.45 7.40
CA TRP A 780 42.53 -15.21 7.39
C TRP A 780 42.18 -14.58 6.01
N PHE A 781 40.87 -14.50 5.75
CA PHE A 781 40.10 -13.59 4.88
C PHE A 781 40.78 -12.86 3.68
N LYS A 782 40.09 -12.97 2.52
CA LYS A 782 40.34 -12.37 1.19
C LYS A 782 41.49 -13.07 0.44
N THR A 783 41.21 -13.75 -0.67
CA THR A 783 40.71 -13.11 -1.87
C THR A 783 40.10 -14.17 -2.77
N SER A 784 38.84 -13.95 -3.15
CA SER A 784 38.25 -14.36 -4.42
C SER A 784 38.33 -15.82 -4.84
N TYR A 785 37.11 -16.34 -5.00
CA TYR A 785 36.74 -17.20 -6.11
C TYR A 785 37.30 -18.63 -6.08
N ILE A 786 36.42 -19.52 -6.52
CA ILE A 786 36.74 -20.85 -7.01
C ILE A 786 37.02 -21.85 -5.88
N VAL A 787 35.94 -22.59 -5.59
CA VAL A 787 36.01 -24.05 -5.40
C VAL A 787 36.36 -24.50 -3.98
N LYS A 788 35.29 -24.54 -3.17
CA LYS A 788 35.11 -25.46 -2.03
C LYS A 788 34.83 -26.89 -2.56
N PHE A 789 35.67 -27.37 -3.47
CA PHE A 789 35.68 -28.75 -3.96
C PHE A 789 37.04 -29.34 -3.64
N LEU A 790 37.00 -30.36 -2.79
CA LEU A 790 37.87 -31.52 -2.79
C LEU A 790 39.37 -31.31 -2.60
N LEU A 791 39.76 -31.45 -1.34
CA LEU A 791 40.75 -32.40 -0.86
C LEU A 791 40.27 -32.76 0.57
N TYR A 792 40.47 -33.94 1.14
CA TYR A 792 40.96 -35.20 0.63
C TYR A 792 40.67 -36.35 1.59
N LEU A 793 39.57 -37.07 1.37
CA LEU A 793 39.55 -38.54 1.29
C LEU A 793 40.24 -39.38 2.39
N ASN A 794 39.46 -40.31 2.93
CA ASN A 794 39.87 -41.71 2.92
C ASN A 794 38.67 -42.64 2.71
N PHE A 795 38.51 -43.17 1.50
CA PHE A 795 38.94 -44.54 1.22
C PHE A 795 38.84 -44.83 -0.29
N LEU A 796 39.96 -45.25 -0.87
CA LEU A 796 40.00 -45.97 -2.15
C LEU A 796 38.97 -47.13 -2.10
N ASN A 797 38.37 -47.62 -3.20
CA ASN A 797 39.11 -48.21 -4.30
C ASN A 797 38.15 -48.68 -5.43
N LEU A 798 38.73 -48.83 -6.63
CA LEU A 798 38.40 -49.75 -7.75
C LEU A 798 37.70 -49.22 -9.03
N PHE A 799 38.55 -48.96 -10.03
CA PHE A 799 38.50 -49.28 -11.48
C PHE A 799 37.50 -48.61 -12.47
N LYS A 800 38.11 -47.82 -13.38
CA LYS A 800 37.84 -47.50 -14.82
C LYS A 800 37.42 -48.71 -15.70
N PRO A 801 37.06 -48.56 -17.03
CA PRO A 801 36.91 -47.36 -17.90
C PRO A 801 35.77 -47.36 -18.99
N SER A 802 35.55 -46.17 -19.61
CA SER A 802 35.32 -45.87 -21.07
C SER A 802 34.01 -46.30 -21.78
N LEU A 803 33.45 -45.67 -22.84
CA LEU A 803 33.95 -44.83 -23.96
C LEU A 803 32.76 -44.28 -24.81
N ASN A 804 32.91 -43.05 -25.36
CA ASN A 804 32.32 -42.35 -26.54
C ASN A 804 31.08 -42.86 -27.34
N GLN A 805 30.22 -41.93 -27.83
CA GLN A 805 30.16 -41.49 -29.25
C GLN A 805 28.95 -40.58 -29.64
N TYR A 806 29.21 -39.71 -30.64
CA TYR A 806 28.33 -38.96 -31.58
C TYR A 806 27.75 -37.57 -31.20
N LYS A 807 27.20 -36.83 -32.18
CA LYS A 807 27.79 -35.74 -33.01
C LYS A 807 26.67 -34.82 -33.57
N PHE A 808 26.64 -33.53 -33.17
CA PHE A 808 26.08 -32.32 -33.81
C PHE A 808 25.24 -32.42 -35.11
N ALA A 809 24.09 -31.70 -35.15
CA ALA A 809 23.67 -30.84 -36.29
C ALA A 809 22.60 -29.79 -35.94
N ARG A 810 22.78 -28.59 -36.52
CA ARG A 810 21.98 -27.34 -36.52
C ARG A 810 20.54 -27.50 -37.06
N ILE A 811 19.60 -26.65 -36.58
CA ILE A 811 19.16 -25.34 -37.15
C ILE A 811 18.77 -24.43 -36.00
#